data_AF-A0A2U0D925-F1
#
_entry.id   AF-A0A2U0D925-F1
#
_cell.length_a   1.000
_cell.length_b   1.000
_cell.length_c   1.000
_cell.angle_alpha   90.00
_cell.angle_beta   90.00
_cell.angle_gamma   90.00
#
_symmetry.space_group_name_H-M   'P 1'
#
loop_
_entity.id
_entity.type
_entity.pdbx_description
1 polymer ?
#
loop_
_entity_poly.entity_id
_entity_poly.type
_entity_poly.pdbx_seq_one_letter_code
_entity_poly.pdbx_strand_id
1 'polypeptide(L)'
;MGINTPTPETTLDIRGVNHLGAVTAKDGILVPRVSDLTTNGSVNGQLVYLVADTGSFSKGFYYWNGSLWSSMGGDKTDDAWVNDFANTLVKLGTKSDGATARDTGTDFVAKDNGNVGIGTNSPLGSAILDLTSDSKALLITRVPNTSAIAVPENGMLIYDIANKCIKVYQSNSWSDCLGTLTSPMISGLNCTSATQTGSVVSGISVNGVYISVPYTGGNGIAYSSQLINSTGVTGLTAVLNSGILTNGNGGNFIFTISGTPIGSGVASFLFTFGSFSCTFTINVNGAGAVSVLDCAGSTPTGTLTAGVAASGATQTVSYTGGNGGAYPAQSVSSSGVSGLTASLIAGSVNNGPGSVIYTISGTPGSGGTAQFTITLGGSSCSFTRTVNSPSATVTSLNCASGSYSPSSANQNVAYNGSATIPYSGGNGNTYSAGSGIASTGVTGLTATLQAGALNSGSGNLTYTISGTPIGNGTANFAITFGGQSCTFSLPVTAAITIPTSITLAQNRIHMIASIFDQDYLPYTTPTAPASTNVQAADGSNEAVTINVQGTLTTAGVTVRIPVTATASNTLPAYSTTVNVPANLTEDGVSRNVTLSWASQAYTSSTTYITATIASVGGVLNAKKLDLNAGLGNDTLGVLLASLVYPYNNAYNTTTYQVRDIPGIPDKMFGVADNTGNSTSHYMLYLPVVAEDGNTWLNNNLGAHYADINHPNFNLAQQATSASDYLAFGSLFQWGRKPDGHELITRTSATTGTFLNGSTFTQSSNPTDALFIKYGGGSGNWGNSSGTLWSSESSANNPCPSGYRVPTSTEWTNYVNSAGITNLTTAANSILKISAGLRRDDSSASLDTVIRGEYNTSNHNSADGWAIYRYFSNTVPPYTTNSSYYKVIGRSMRCIKN
;
A
#
# COMPACT_ATOMS: atom_id res chain seq x y z
N MET A 1 -66.73 -4.59 68.31
CA MET A 1 -67.43 -3.81 69.35
C MET A 1 -68.78 -3.40 68.80
N GLY A 2 -69.86 -3.68 69.53
CA GLY A 2 -71.17 -3.11 69.25
C GLY A 2 -71.44 -1.94 70.20
N ILE A 3 -71.82 -0.79 69.66
CA ILE A 3 -72.38 0.32 70.44
C ILE A 3 -73.87 0.39 70.10
N ASN A 4 -74.71 0.19 71.11
CA ASN A 4 -76.17 0.04 71.00
C ASN A 4 -76.64 -1.17 70.15
N THR A 5 -75.79 -2.17 69.96
CA THR A 5 -76.19 -3.48 69.41
C THR A 5 -75.44 -4.63 70.11
N PRO A 6 -76.15 -5.66 70.61
CA PRO A 6 -75.51 -6.83 71.22
C PRO A 6 -74.97 -7.82 70.17
N THR A 7 -75.42 -7.69 68.92
CA THR A 7 -74.99 -8.52 67.78
C THR A 7 -74.32 -7.62 66.74
N PRO A 8 -73.09 -7.15 67.00
CA PRO A 8 -72.37 -6.31 66.04
C PRO A 8 -72.13 -7.10 64.76
N GLU A 9 -72.59 -6.54 63.64
CA GLU A 9 -72.42 -7.17 62.32
C GLU A 9 -71.01 -6.94 61.74
N THR A 10 -70.20 -6.08 62.37
CA THR A 10 -68.83 -5.79 61.96
C THR A 10 -67.91 -5.55 63.17
N THR A 11 -66.61 -5.37 62.91
CA THR A 11 -65.60 -5.07 63.93
C THR A 11 -65.95 -3.84 64.79
N LEU A 12 -66.65 -2.85 64.23
CA LEU A 12 -67.26 -1.73 64.96
C LEU A 12 -68.64 -1.43 64.34
N ASP A 13 -69.70 -1.89 65.00
CA ASP A 13 -71.08 -1.63 64.61
C ASP A 13 -71.68 -0.59 65.59
N ILE A 14 -71.98 0.59 65.08
CA ILE A 14 -72.57 1.70 65.84
C ILE A 14 -73.97 1.92 65.32
N ARG A 15 -74.95 1.63 66.16
CA ARG A 15 -76.36 1.82 65.84
C ARG A 15 -76.92 3.02 66.60
N GLY A 16 -77.79 3.79 65.94
CA GLY A 16 -78.65 4.74 66.66
C GLY A 16 -79.52 3.97 67.66
N VAL A 17 -79.85 4.59 68.80
CA VAL A 17 -80.79 3.96 69.76
C VAL A 17 -82.12 3.62 69.07
N ASN A 18 -82.46 4.43 68.07
CA ASN A 18 -83.56 4.32 67.13
C ASN A 18 -83.16 3.71 65.77
N HIS A 19 -82.21 2.76 65.68
CA HIS A 19 -81.72 2.26 64.38
C HIS A 19 -82.78 1.66 63.43
N LEU A 20 -84.00 1.40 63.92
CA LEU A 20 -85.17 1.01 63.13
C LEU A 20 -86.20 2.14 62.93
N GLY A 21 -85.89 3.35 63.39
CA GLY A 21 -86.72 4.56 63.31
C GLY A 21 -85.98 5.72 62.63
N ALA A 22 -86.63 6.88 62.53
CA ALA A 22 -86.06 8.05 61.86
C ALA A 22 -84.90 8.66 62.66
N VAL A 23 -83.83 9.04 61.96
CA VAL A 23 -82.69 9.80 62.50
C VAL A 23 -83.18 11.06 63.24
N THR A 24 -82.67 11.27 64.45
CA THR A 24 -82.85 12.47 65.26
C THR A 24 -81.60 13.35 65.17
N ALA A 25 -81.70 14.60 65.64
CA ALA A 25 -80.56 15.51 65.69
C ALA A 25 -79.39 15.05 66.59
N LYS A 26 -79.57 13.97 67.36
CA LYS A 26 -78.54 13.38 68.23
C LYS A 26 -77.94 12.09 67.68
N ASP A 27 -78.47 11.57 66.56
CA ASP A 27 -77.94 10.36 65.93
C ASP A 27 -76.81 10.71 64.95
N GLY A 28 -75.72 9.95 65.03
CA GLY A 28 -74.54 10.13 64.18
C GLY A 28 -73.25 10.02 64.98
N ILE A 29 -72.12 10.13 64.27
CA ILE A 29 -70.79 10.10 64.87
C ILE A 29 -70.14 11.45 64.57
N LEU A 30 -69.80 12.21 65.61
CA LEU A 30 -68.95 13.39 65.46
C LEU A 30 -67.49 12.95 65.40
N VAL A 31 -66.91 13.04 64.21
CA VAL A 31 -65.48 12.87 64.00
C VAL A 31 -64.72 14.15 64.39
N PRO A 32 -63.40 14.11 64.63
CA PRO A 32 -62.62 15.31 64.88
C PRO A 32 -62.83 16.38 63.81
N ARG A 33 -63.06 17.62 64.24
CA ARG A 33 -63.26 18.77 63.35
C ARG A 33 -62.00 19.62 63.32
N VAL A 34 -61.55 19.99 62.13
CA VAL A 34 -60.30 20.72 61.90
C VAL A 34 -60.56 21.96 61.04
N SER A 35 -59.71 22.98 61.19
CA SER A 35 -59.79 24.23 60.42
C SER A 35 -58.89 24.24 59.19
N ASP A 36 -57.91 23.35 59.11
CA ASP A 36 -57.06 23.16 57.92
C ASP A 36 -56.64 21.68 57.80
N LEU A 37 -56.11 21.32 56.63
CA LEU A 37 -55.60 19.98 56.31
C LEU A 37 -54.14 20.01 55.80
N THR A 38 -53.39 21.06 56.16
CA THR A 38 -51.99 21.21 55.74
C THR A 38 -51.07 20.22 56.42
N THR A 39 -51.46 19.71 57.59
CA THR A 39 -50.73 18.67 58.31
C THR A 39 -51.20 17.30 57.86
N ASN A 40 -50.27 16.46 57.40
CA ASN A 40 -50.54 15.08 57.00
C ASN A 40 -51.08 14.24 58.15
N GLY A 41 -52.02 13.35 57.84
CA GLY A 41 -52.46 12.33 58.79
C GLY A 41 -51.34 11.32 59.07
N SER A 42 -51.38 10.70 60.25
CA SER A 42 -50.32 9.77 60.70
C SER A 42 -50.65 8.30 60.44
N VAL A 43 -51.92 7.97 60.17
CA VAL A 43 -52.39 6.59 59.96
C VAL A 43 -53.46 6.57 58.87
N ASN A 44 -53.38 5.61 57.96
CA ASN A 44 -54.39 5.41 56.92
C ASN A 44 -55.77 5.14 57.53
N GLY A 45 -56.80 5.82 57.03
CA GLY A 45 -58.16 5.79 57.52
C GLY A 45 -58.49 6.86 58.57
N GLN A 46 -57.54 7.74 58.94
CA GLN A 46 -57.81 8.83 59.89
C GLN A 46 -58.87 9.77 59.31
N LEU A 47 -60.03 9.88 59.93
CA LEU A 47 -61.18 10.65 59.44
C LEU A 47 -61.36 11.95 60.23
N VAL A 48 -61.53 13.06 59.53
CA VAL A 48 -61.80 14.39 60.07
C VAL A 48 -62.90 15.10 59.27
N TYR A 49 -63.47 16.16 59.84
CA TYR A 49 -64.35 17.08 59.13
C TYR A 49 -63.72 18.47 59.09
N LEU A 50 -63.40 18.95 57.89
CA LEU A 50 -62.90 20.30 57.66
C LEU A 50 -64.07 21.29 57.75
N VAL A 51 -63.99 22.25 58.67
CA VAL A 51 -65.14 23.09 59.05
C VAL A 51 -65.44 24.27 58.12
N ALA A 52 -64.50 24.63 57.24
CA ALA A 52 -64.61 25.70 56.25
C ALA A 52 -63.68 25.41 55.05
N ASP A 53 -63.93 26.03 53.90
CA ASP A 53 -63.02 25.95 52.75
C ASP A 53 -61.64 26.52 53.15
N THR A 54 -60.55 25.83 52.85
CA THR A 54 -59.19 26.27 53.19
C THR A 54 -58.19 25.74 52.18
N GLY A 55 -57.51 26.65 51.48
CA GLY A 55 -56.64 26.30 50.36
C GLY A 55 -57.42 25.64 49.22
N SER A 56 -56.93 24.50 48.73
CA SER A 56 -57.59 23.68 47.69
C SER A 56 -58.63 22.70 48.26
N PHE A 57 -58.82 22.66 49.58
CA PHE A 57 -59.80 21.79 50.23
C PHE A 57 -61.10 22.54 50.49
N SER A 58 -62.23 21.92 50.12
CA SER A 58 -63.56 22.42 50.42
C SER A 58 -64.00 21.93 51.79
N LYS A 59 -64.88 22.67 52.49
CA LYS A 59 -65.54 22.22 53.72
C LYS A 59 -66.19 20.87 53.50
N GLY A 60 -65.90 19.91 54.37
CA GLY A 60 -66.47 18.57 54.24
C GLY A 60 -65.71 17.52 55.03
N PHE A 61 -66.15 16.27 54.90
CA PHE A 61 -65.44 15.14 55.48
C PHE A 61 -64.22 14.76 54.66
N TYR A 62 -63.11 14.49 55.34
CA TYR A 62 -61.84 14.05 54.75
C TYR A 62 -61.27 12.88 55.51
N TYR A 63 -60.72 11.90 54.82
CA TYR A 63 -59.91 10.85 55.42
C TYR A 63 -58.46 10.89 54.90
N TRP A 64 -57.51 10.54 55.76
CA TRP A 64 -56.12 10.34 55.38
C TRP A 64 -55.98 8.96 54.74
N ASN A 65 -55.61 8.89 53.48
CA ASN A 65 -55.51 7.62 52.76
C ASN A 65 -54.13 6.95 52.87
N GLY A 66 -53.26 7.46 53.75
CA GLY A 66 -51.85 7.05 53.88
C GLY A 66 -50.87 8.04 53.26
N SER A 67 -51.31 8.89 52.32
CA SER A 67 -50.43 9.82 51.59
C SER A 67 -50.98 11.24 51.45
N LEU A 68 -52.31 11.41 51.43
CA LEU A 68 -52.97 12.72 51.33
C LEU A 68 -54.37 12.69 51.96
N TRP A 69 -54.91 13.88 52.25
CA TRP A 69 -56.30 14.05 52.67
C TRP A 69 -57.25 13.96 51.47
N SER A 70 -58.21 13.03 51.51
CA SER A 70 -59.20 12.81 50.45
C SER A 70 -60.62 13.14 50.91
N SER A 71 -61.38 13.92 50.13
CA SER A 71 -62.76 14.31 50.47
C SER A 71 -63.76 13.19 50.25
N MET A 72 -64.83 13.17 51.05
CA MET A 72 -65.94 12.21 50.91
C MET A 72 -67.21 12.77 50.23
N GLY A 73 -67.18 13.95 49.60
CA GLY A 73 -68.35 14.63 49.03
C GLY A 73 -68.40 14.72 47.48
N GLY A 74 -69.54 14.25 46.93
CA GLY A 74 -70.20 14.39 45.60
C GLY A 74 -69.54 15.02 44.36
N ASP A 75 -69.91 14.48 43.20
CA ASP A 75 -69.44 14.79 41.85
C ASP A 75 -69.30 16.30 41.53
N LYS A 76 -68.13 16.68 41.04
CA LYS A 76 -67.74 18.04 40.64
C LYS A 76 -67.53 18.14 39.12
N THR A 77 -68.03 17.20 38.33
CA THR A 77 -67.88 17.25 36.87
C THR A 77 -68.82 18.28 36.24
N ASP A 78 -68.30 19.06 35.29
CA ASP A 78 -69.03 20.07 34.51
C ASP A 78 -69.94 19.40 33.45
N ASP A 79 -70.80 18.43 33.82
CA ASP A 79 -71.59 17.66 32.87
C ASP A 79 -72.94 18.33 32.50
N ALA A 80 -72.89 19.17 31.45
CA ALA A 80 -74.01 19.96 30.93
C ALA A 80 -75.07 19.18 30.12
N TRP A 81 -75.49 18.01 30.59
CA TRP A 81 -76.62 17.27 30.02
C TRP A 81 -77.95 17.90 30.43
N VAL A 82 -78.67 18.45 29.46
CA VAL A 82 -79.97 19.09 29.64
C VAL A 82 -81.06 18.13 29.18
N ASN A 83 -82.03 17.87 30.06
CA ASN A 83 -83.27 17.19 29.70
C ASN A 83 -84.24 18.19 29.03
N ASP A 84 -84.44 18.06 27.72
CA ASP A 84 -85.28 18.93 26.90
C ASP A 84 -86.63 18.27 26.63
N PHE A 85 -87.52 18.41 27.62
CA PHE A 85 -88.87 17.81 27.57
C PHE A 85 -89.72 18.28 26.39
N ALA A 86 -89.52 19.52 25.91
CA ALA A 86 -90.31 20.07 24.81
C ALA A 86 -90.02 19.36 23.48
N ASN A 87 -88.80 18.84 23.31
CA ASN A 87 -88.34 18.16 22.12
C ASN A 87 -88.12 16.66 22.32
N THR A 88 -88.51 16.11 23.48
CA THR A 88 -88.42 14.68 23.84
C THR A 88 -87.00 14.12 23.65
N LEU A 89 -86.00 14.84 24.18
CA LEU A 89 -84.60 14.47 24.04
C LEU A 89 -83.74 14.92 25.22
N VAL A 90 -82.61 14.25 25.38
CA VAL A 90 -81.50 14.67 26.23
C VAL A 90 -80.38 15.21 25.32
N LYS A 91 -79.83 16.38 25.65
CA LYS A 91 -78.79 17.05 24.84
C LYS A 91 -77.65 17.60 25.67
N LEU A 92 -76.50 17.77 25.05
CA LEU A 92 -75.44 18.62 25.58
C LEU A 92 -75.77 20.09 25.31
N GLY A 93 -76.15 20.84 26.35
CA GLY A 93 -76.61 22.22 26.23
C GLY A 93 -75.49 23.23 26.02
N THR A 94 -74.31 22.97 26.61
CA THR A 94 -73.15 23.87 26.54
C THR A 94 -71.88 23.14 26.11
N LYS A 95 -70.80 23.88 25.92
CA LYS A 95 -69.43 23.37 25.83
C LYS A 95 -69.00 22.81 27.20
N SER A 96 -67.82 22.19 27.24
CA SER A 96 -67.25 21.57 28.46
C SER A 96 -66.90 22.56 29.58
N ASP A 97 -67.24 23.83 29.41
CA ASP A 97 -67.10 24.89 30.41
C ASP A 97 -68.39 25.10 31.24
N GLY A 98 -69.43 24.30 30.98
CA GLY A 98 -70.72 24.35 31.68
C GLY A 98 -71.57 25.61 31.41
N ALA A 99 -71.11 26.53 30.54
CA ALA A 99 -71.73 27.85 30.39
C ALA A 99 -71.95 28.30 28.93
N THR A 100 -71.04 27.97 28.00
CA THR A 100 -71.11 28.48 26.63
C THR A 100 -72.01 27.61 25.76
N ALA A 101 -73.02 28.17 25.10
CA ALA A 101 -73.85 27.42 24.15
C ALA A 101 -73.02 26.81 23.01
N ARG A 102 -73.44 25.65 22.50
CA ARG A 102 -72.78 24.98 21.37
C ARG A 102 -73.12 25.67 20.05
N ASP A 103 -72.19 25.65 19.11
CA ASP A 103 -72.38 26.22 17.77
C ASP A 103 -73.30 25.32 16.93
N THR A 104 -74.12 25.88 16.04
CA THR A 104 -75.02 25.13 15.15
C THR A 104 -74.25 24.07 14.36
N GLY A 105 -74.75 22.83 14.31
CA GLY A 105 -74.07 21.73 13.61
C GLY A 105 -73.01 21.03 14.46
N THR A 106 -72.92 21.35 15.75
CA THR A 106 -72.04 20.66 16.72
C THR A 106 -72.82 19.96 17.85
N ASP A 107 -74.12 19.79 17.62
CA ASP A 107 -75.07 19.19 18.55
C ASP A 107 -74.73 17.73 18.87
N PHE A 108 -75.07 17.31 20.09
CA PHE A 108 -75.18 15.90 20.44
C PHE A 108 -76.51 15.73 21.16
N VAL A 109 -77.41 14.96 20.55
CA VAL A 109 -78.77 14.72 21.08
C VAL A 109 -79.05 13.23 21.11
N ALA A 110 -79.74 12.78 22.15
CA ALA A 110 -80.33 11.46 22.24
C ALA A 110 -81.83 11.62 22.49
N LYS A 111 -82.66 11.23 21.52
CA LYS A 111 -84.12 11.27 21.63
C LYS A 111 -84.63 10.10 22.47
N ASP A 112 -85.79 10.28 23.10
CA ASP A 112 -86.40 9.24 23.95
C ASP A 112 -86.74 7.95 23.19
N ASN A 113 -86.92 8.05 21.87
CA ASN A 113 -87.14 6.90 20.98
C ASN A 113 -85.84 6.18 20.56
N GLY A 114 -84.68 6.61 21.08
CA GLY A 114 -83.38 5.97 20.86
C GLY A 114 -82.58 6.52 19.66
N ASN A 115 -83.12 7.45 18.87
CA ASN A 115 -82.34 8.08 17.80
C ASN A 115 -81.28 9.02 18.40
N VAL A 116 -80.04 8.88 17.97
CA VAL A 116 -78.91 9.75 18.36
C VAL A 116 -78.51 10.62 17.17
N GLY A 117 -78.43 11.93 17.39
CA GLY A 117 -77.96 12.90 16.40
C GLY A 117 -76.63 13.51 16.83
N ILE A 118 -75.65 13.52 15.92
CA ILE A 118 -74.40 14.26 16.08
C ILE A 118 -74.26 15.26 14.93
N GLY A 119 -74.14 16.54 15.28
CA GLY A 119 -74.19 17.65 14.33
C GLY A 119 -75.59 17.98 13.80
N THR A 120 -76.62 17.33 14.32
CA THR A 120 -78.03 17.64 14.07
C THR A 120 -78.83 17.46 15.35
N ASN A 121 -79.77 18.38 15.60
CA ASN A 121 -80.75 18.26 16.69
C ASN A 121 -82.03 17.54 16.24
N SER A 122 -82.15 17.23 14.95
CA SER A 122 -83.29 16.53 14.36
C SER A 122 -82.81 15.32 13.55
N PRO A 123 -82.28 14.27 14.22
CA PRO A 123 -81.93 13.03 13.53
C PRO A 123 -83.14 12.46 12.80
N LEU A 124 -82.91 11.94 11.60
CA LEU A 124 -83.92 11.27 10.78
C LEU A 124 -84.52 10.08 11.54
N GLY A 125 -85.85 9.96 11.56
CA GLY A 125 -86.55 8.94 12.34
C GLY A 125 -86.17 7.50 11.97
N SER A 126 -85.69 7.26 10.75
CA SER A 126 -85.24 5.93 10.29
C SER A 126 -83.81 5.58 10.69
N ALA A 127 -83.04 6.49 11.30
CA ALA A 127 -81.62 6.28 11.62
C ALA A 127 -81.39 6.23 13.14
N ILE A 128 -80.90 5.10 13.66
CA ILE A 128 -80.52 5.01 15.09
C ILE A 128 -79.37 5.99 15.41
N LEU A 129 -78.45 6.19 14.48
CA LEU A 129 -77.39 7.19 14.55
C LEU A 129 -77.40 8.04 13.26
N ASP A 130 -77.59 9.35 13.41
CA ASP A 130 -77.54 10.33 12.33
C ASP A 130 -76.35 11.27 12.53
N LEU A 131 -75.48 11.34 11.52
CA LEU A 131 -74.26 12.14 11.55
C LEU A 131 -74.34 13.18 10.43
N THR A 132 -74.43 14.47 10.80
CA THR A 132 -74.50 15.57 9.83
C THR A 132 -73.27 16.47 9.98
N SER A 133 -72.57 16.74 8.87
CA SER A 133 -71.44 17.67 8.82
C SER A 133 -71.13 18.06 7.37
N ASP A 134 -70.79 19.32 7.12
CA ASP A 134 -70.39 19.81 5.79
C ASP A 134 -68.93 19.46 5.44
N SER A 135 -68.13 19.07 6.43
CA SER A 135 -66.67 18.92 6.26
C SER A 135 -66.05 17.77 7.05
N LYS A 136 -66.85 16.90 7.68
CA LYS A 136 -66.37 15.77 8.49
C LYS A 136 -67.08 14.49 8.06
N ALA A 137 -66.42 13.36 8.25
CA ALA A 137 -66.94 12.05 7.92
C ALA A 137 -66.82 11.08 9.10
N LEU A 138 -67.57 9.98 9.06
CA LEU A 138 -67.41 8.89 10.01
C LEU A 138 -66.07 8.18 9.75
N LEU A 139 -65.16 8.28 10.72
CA LEU A 139 -63.96 7.44 10.74
C LEU A 139 -64.34 6.09 11.38
N ILE A 140 -64.58 5.09 10.54
CA ILE A 140 -64.87 3.72 11.00
C ILE A 140 -63.63 3.04 11.60
N THR A 141 -63.84 1.95 12.33
CA THR A 141 -62.77 1.18 12.97
C THR A 141 -61.76 0.71 11.92
N ARG A 142 -60.51 1.18 12.06
CA ARG A 142 -59.39 0.75 11.24
C ARG A 142 -58.72 -0.43 11.91
N VAL A 143 -58.69 -1.56 11.23
CA VAL A 143 -58.05 -2.78 11.73
C VAL A 143 -56.91 -3.18 10.82
N PRO A 144 -55.85 -3.84 11.34
CA PRO A 144 -54.75 -4.30 10.51
C PRO A 144 -55.22 -5.15 9.32
N ASN A 145 -56.20 -6.03 9.55
CA ASN A 145 -56.93 -6.79 8.54
C ASN A 145 -58.17 -7.44 9.20
N THR A 146 -58.97 -8.18 8.42
CA THR A 146 -60.20 -8.86 8.89
C THR A 146 -60.01 -9.84 10.05
N SER A 147 -58.84 -10.47 10.20
CA SER A 147 -58.57 -11.44 11.28
C SER A 147 -58.41 -10.80 12.66
N ALA A 148 -58.21 -9.48 12.71
CA ALA A 148 -58.12 -8.75 13.98
C ALA A 148 -59.47 -8.71 14.75
N ILE A 149 -60.58 -9.00 14.07
CA ILE A 149 -61.89 -9.14 14.70
C ILE A 149 -62.13 -10.63 14.95
N ALA A 150 -61.89 -11.08 16.18
CA ALA A 150 -61.95 -12.51 16.54
C ALA A 150 -63.35 -13.13 16.43
N VAL A 151 -64.41 -12.33 16.62
CA VAL A 151 -65.81 -12.76 16.55
C VAL A 151 -66.60 -11.70 15.76
N PRO A 152 -66.55 -11.73 14.42
CA PRO A 152 -67.25 -10.76 13.59
C PRO A 152 -68.76 -11.07 13.50
N GLU A 153 -69.59 -10.03 13.51
CA GLU A 153 -71.05 -10.13 13.39
C GLU A 153 -71.55 -9.49 12.10
N ASN A 154 -72.65 -10.01 11.55
CA ASN A 154 -73.21 -9.48 10.31
C ASN A 154 -73.65 -8.02 10.49
N GLY A 155 -73.24 -7.16 9.54
CA GLY A 155 -73.43 -5.71 9.59
C GLY A 155 -72.21 -4.91 10.07
N MET A 156 -71.14 -5.57 10.52
CA MET A 156 -69.90 -4.86 10.89
C MET A 156 -69.21 -4.23 9.68
N LEU A 157 -68.72 -3.00 9.84
CA LEU A 157 -67.93 -2.25 8.86
C LEU A 157 -66.53 -1.99 9.41
N ILE A 158 -65.50 -2.26 8.61
CA ILE A 158 -64.10 -1.94 8.94
C ILE A 158 -63.41 -1.26 7.77
N TYR A 159 -62.38 -0.48 8.09
CA TYR A 159 -61.34 -0.15 7.13
C TYR A 159 -60.15 -1.10 7.36
N ASP A 160 -59.95 -2.02 6.41
CA ASP A 160 -58.85 -2.97 6.41
C ASP A 160 -57.58 -2.26 5.96
N ILE A 161 -56.66 -2.00 6.89
CA ILE A 161 -55.43 -1.24 6.62
C ILE A 161 -54.54 -1.99 5.63
N ALA A 162 -54.45 -3.32 5.72
CA ALA A 162 -53.65 -4.12 4.81
C ALA A 162 -54.16 -4.01 3.37
N ASN A 163 -55.49 -4.10 3.18
CA ASN A 163 -56.11 -4.01 1.85
C ASN A 163 -56.48 -2.57 1.43
N LYS A 164 -56.25 -1.58 2.30
CA LYS A 164 -56.52 -0.15 2.09
C LYS A 164 -57.95 0.15 1.64
N CYS A 165 -58.93 -0.62 2.11
CA CYS A 165 -60.31 -0.53 1.64
C CYS A 165 -61.32 -0.81 2.75
N ILE A 166 -62.58 -0.44 2.49
CA ILE A 166 -63.71 -0.76 3.37
C ILE A 166 -64.18 -2.18 3.08
N LYS A 167 -64.42 -2.96 4.14
CA LYS A 167 -65.04 -4.28 4.09
C LYS A 167 -66.24 -4.34 5.02
N VAL A 168 -67.25 -5.11 4.62
CA VAL A 168 -68.47 -5.37 5.40
C VAL A 168 -68.53 -6.85 5.72
N TYR A 169 -68.82 -7.21 6.97
CA TYR A 169 -69.11 -8.59 7.34
C TYR A 169 -70.58 -8.87 7.12
N GLN A 170 -70.91 -9.81 6.24
CA GLN A 170 -72.28 -10.21 5.94
C GLN A 170 -72.33 -11.69 5.56
N SER A 171 -73.45 -12.36 5.84
CA SER A 171 -73.60 -13.80 5.59
C SER A 171 -72.46 -14.65 6.18
N ASN A 172 -71.99 -14.28 7.37
CA ASN A 172 -70.89 -14.93 8.10
C ASN A 172 -69.54 -14.92 7.35
N SER A 173 -69.31 -13.92 6.49
CA SER A 173 -68.02 -13.70 5.83
C SER A 173 -67.72 -12.21 5.64
N TRP A 174 -66.45 -11.87 5.56
CA TRP A 174 -66.03 -10.53 5.13
C TRP A 174 -66.21 -10.40 3.61
N SER A 175 -66.72 -9.25 3.17
CA SER A 175 -66.73 -8.87 1.77
C SER A 175 -65.32 -8.63 1.26
N ASP A 176 -65.16 -8.70 -0.06
CA ASP A 176 -64.03 -8.05 -0.72
C ASP A 176 -64.11 -6.52 -0.56
N CYS A 177 -63.08 -5.82 -1.04
CA CYS A 177 -63.08 -4.37 -1.07
C CYS A 177 -64.33 -3.86 -1.81
N LEU A 178 -65.19 -3.16 -1.09
CA LEU A 178 -66.37 -2.54 -1.68
C LEU A 178 -65.93 -1.45 -2.66
N GLY A 179 -66.12 -1.68 -3.98
CA GLY A 179 -65.99 -0.67 -5.03
C GLY A 179 -64.96 -0.88 -6.16
N THR A 180 -64.33 -2.05 -6.34
CA THR A 180 -63.37 -2.24 -7.45
C THR A 180 -64.00 -2.86 -8.71
N LEU A 181 -63.99 -2.13 -9.83
CA LEU A 181 -64.32 -2.63 -11.18
C LEU A 181 -63.22 -3.61 -11.65
N THR A 182 -63.58 -4.76 -12.26
CA THR A 182 -62.64 -5.88 -12.49
C THR A 182 -62.32 -6.23 -13.95
N SER A 183 -62.83 -5.50 -14.95
CA SER A 183 -62.53 -5.77 -16.39
C SER A 183 -62.22 -4.49 -17.19
N PRO A 184 -61.16 -4.45 -18.02
CA PRO A 184 -60.81 -3.28 -18.81
C PRO A 184 -61.84 -3.01 -19.93
N MET A 185 -62.44 -1.82 -19.93
CA MET A 185 -63.48 -1.42 -20.89
C MET A 185 -63.11 -0.11 -21.58
N ILE A 186 -63.45 -0.01 -22.87
CA ILE A 186 -63.37 1.20 -23.69
C ILE A 186 -64.74 1.47 -24.34
N SER A 187 -65.02 2.71 -24.75
CA SER A 187 -66.24 3.08 -25.47
C SER A 187 -66.05 3.24 -26.99
N GLY A 188 -64.79 3.27 -27.46
CA GLY A 188 -64.49 3.40 -28.88
C GLY A 188 -63.01 3.15 -29.20
N LEU A 189 -62.76 2.68 -30.42
CA LEU A 189 -61.44 2.31 -30.93
C LEU A 189 -61.25 2.89 -32.35
N ASN A 190 -60.13 3.59 -32.61
CA ASN A 190 -59.91 4.29 -33.88
C ASN A 190 -58.55 3.95 -34.52
N CYS A 191 -58.51 2.88 -35.33
CA CYS A 191 -57.30 2.51 -36.08
C CYS A 191 -56.95 3.46 -37.23
N THR A 192 -57.89 4.23 -37.77
CA THR A 192 -57.61 5.13 -38.92
C THR A 192 -56.73 6.32 -38.54
N SER A 193 -56.71 6.68 -37.26
CA SER A 193 -55.84 7.72 -36.70
C SER A 193 -54.58 7.12 -36.06
N ALA A 194 -54.23 5.87 -36.38
CA ALA A 194 -53.03 5.25 -35.85
C ALA A 194 -51.77 5.96 -36.38
N THR A 195 -50.81 6.23 -35.49
CA THR A 195 -49.56 6.90 -35.84
C THR A 195 -48.38 5.94 -35.73
N GLN A 196 -47.57 5.85 -36.79
CA GLN A 196 -46.34 5.07 -36.85
C GLN A 196 -45.13 5.88 -36.40
N THR A 197 -44.28 5.30 -35.55
CA THR A 197 -42.97 5.88 -35.18
C THR A 197 -41.84 5.11 -35.85
N GLY A 198 -41.11 5.77 -36.75
CA GLY A 198 -39.96 5.18 -37.45
C GLY A 198 -40.32 4.51 -38.79
N SER A 199 -39.30 4.20 -39.58
CA SER A 199 -39.43 3.59 -40.91
C SER A 199 -39.19 2.09 -40.84
N VAL A 200 -40.00 1.31 -41.53
CA VAL A 200 -39.81 -0.13 -41.68
C VAL A 200 -39.30 -0.41 -43.09
N VAL A 201 -38.24 -1.21 -43.22
CA VAL A 201 -37.57 -1.48 -44.51
C VAL A 201 -37.57 -2.97 -44.79
N SER A 202 -37.89 -3.35 -46.03
CA SER A 202 -37.89 -4.73 -46.52
C SER A 202 -36.56 -5.44 -46.22
N GLY A 203 -36.61 -6.66 -45.69
CA GLY A 203 -35.45 -7.50 -45.41
C GLY A 203 -34.62 -7.10 -44.17
N ILE A 204 -34.95 -6.00 -43.48
CA ILE A 204 -34.27 -5.56 -42.27
C ILE A 204 -35.13 -5.90 -41.04
N SER A 205 -34.55 -6.55 -40.04
CA SER A 205 -35.26 -6.83 -38.79
C SER A 205 -35.65 -5.53 -38.10
N VAL A 206 -36.93 -5.39 -37.78
CA VAL A 206 -37.48 -4.21 -37.11
C VAL A 206 -37.26 -4.33 -35.61
N ASN A 207 -36.68 -3.27 -35.02
CA ASN A 207 -36.54 -3.12 -33.57
C ASN A 207 -36.79 -1.64 -33.21
N GLY A 208 -37.68 -1.38 -32.26
CA GLY A 208 -37.98 -0.02 -31.76
C GLY A 208 -38.99 0.81 -32.58
N VAL A 209 -39.73 0.19 -33.50
CA VAL A 209 -40.87 0.82 -34.19
C VAL A 209 -42.14 0.55 -33.38
N TYR A 210 -42.95 1.59 -33.17
CA TYR A 210 -44.24 1.48 -32.47
C TYR A 210 -45.38 2.02 -33.33
N ILE A 211 -46.56 1.47 -33.10
CA ILE A 211 -47.84 2.02 -33.60
C ILE A 211 -48.67 2.41 -32.39
N SER A 212 -49.16 3.66 -32.39
CA SER A 212 -50.09 4.17 -31.38
C SER A 212 -51.50 4.22 -31.95
N VAL A 213 -52.43 3.46 -31.37
CA VAL A 213 -53.84 3.39 -31.79
C VAL A 213 -54.73 4.05 -30.73
N PRO A 214 -55.41 5.17 -31.02
CA PRO A 214 -56.25 5.86 -30.05
C PRO A 214 -57.56 5.12 -29.69
N TYR A 215 -57.98 5.26 -28.43
CA TYR A 215 -59.27 4.81 -27.89
C TYR A 215 -59.94 5.86 -27.00
N THR A 216 -61.25 5.69 -26.74
CA THR A 216 -62.06 6.55 -25.86
C THR A 216 -62.73 5.76 -24.75
N GLY A 217 -63.12 6.44 -23.66
CA GLY A 217 -63.87 5.87 -22.52
C GLY A 217 -63.17 4.76 -21.73
N GLY A 218 -61.85 4.86 -21.50
CA GLY A 218 -61.13 3.89 -20.67
C GLY A 218 -61.52 3.97 -19.20
N ASN A 219 -61.42 2.84 -18.47
CA ASN A 219 -61.92 2.70 -17.10
C ASN A 219 -60.82 2.43 -16.03
N GLY A 220 -59.55 2.72 -16.31
CA GLY A 220 -58.50 2.67 -15.29
C GLY A 220 -57.96 1.27 -14.97
N ILE A 221 -58.41 0.24 -15.69
CA ILE A 221 -58.07 -1.16 -15.42
C ILE A 221 -56.95 -1.66 -16.35
N ALA A 222 -56.13 -2.55 -15.81
CA ALA A 222 -55.04 -3.19 -16.55
C ALA A 222 -55.55 -4.12 -17.67
N TYR A 223 -54.87 -4.11 -18.80
CA TYR A 223 -55.09 -5.03 -19.92
C TYR A 223 -53.79 -5.76 -20.28
N SER A 224 -53.92 -7.00 -20.73
CA SER A 224 -52.81 -7.88 -21.07
C SER A 224 -52.29 -7.65 -22.49
N SER A 225 -51.07 -8.12 -22.75
CA SER A 225 -50.48 -8.10 -24.08
C SER A 225 -51.23 -9.00 -25.07
N GLN A 226 -51.19 -8.65 -26.35
CA GLN A 226 -51.76 -9.42 -27.46
C GLN A 226 -50.76 -9.43 -28.62
N LEU A 227 -50.56 -10.58 -29.28
CA LEU A 227 -49.71 -10.70 -30.45
C LEU A 227 -50.57 -10.80 -31.72
N ILE A 228 -50.22 -10.02 -32.74
CA ILE A 228 -50.92 -9.95 -34.03
C ILE A 228 -49.89 -10.10 -35.15
N ASN A 229 -50.10 -11.07 -36.04
CA ASN A 229 -49.24 -11.26 -37.21
C ASN A 229 -49.67 -10.34 -38.36
N SER A 230 -48.73 -9.85 -39.15
CA SER A 230 -49.03 -9.02 -40.32
C SER A 230 -49.64 -9.81 -41.47
N THR A 231 -50.54 -9.16 -42.20
CA THR A 231 -51.07 -9.60 -43.50
C THR A 231 -50.68 -8.59 -44.59
N GLY A 232 -50.70 -8.98 -45.88
CA GLY A 232 -50.14 -8.17 -46.96
C GLY A 232 -48.63 -8.38 -47.07
N VAL A 233 -47.82 -7.47 -46.52
CA VAL A 233 -46.38 -7.73 -46.28
C VAL A 233 -46.24 -8.62 -45.03
N THR A 234 -45.79 -9.86 -45.22
CA THR A 234 -45.59 -10.85 -44.15
C THR A 234 -44.21 -10.72 -43.50
N GLY A 235 -44.05 -11.31 -42.31
CA GLY A 235 -42.80 -11.33 -41.56
C GLY A 235 -42.70 -10.30 -40.42
N LEU A 236 -43.76 -9.51 -40.19
CA LEU A 236 -43.87 -8.61 -39.04
C LEU A 236 -44.89 -9.14 -38.02
N THR A 237 -44.63 -8.86 -36.75
CA THR A 237 -45.56 -9.06 -35.64
C THR A 237 -45.75 -7.76 -34.87
N ALA A 238 -46.99 -7.42 -34.55
CA ALA A 238 -47.35 -6.33 -33.66
C ALA A 238 -47.73 -6.90 -32.30
N VAL A 239 -47.02 -6.52 -31.25
CA VAL A 239 -47.31 -6.92 -29.87
C VAL A 239 -47.89 -5.72 -29.14
N LEU A 240 -49.16 -5.82 -28.72
CA LEU A 240 -49.76 -4.86 -27.80
C LEU A 240 -49.00 -4.92 -26.46
N ASN A 241 -48.48 -3.79 -26.02
CA ASN A 241 -47.84 -3.69 -24.71
C ASN A 241 -48.93 -3.71 -23.62
N SER A 242 -48.81 -4.61 -22.65
CA SER A 242 -49.70 -4.62 -21.48
C SER A 242 -49.65 -3.26 -20.78
N GLY A 243 -50.79 -2.75 -20.35
CA GLY A 243 -50.89 -1.42 -19.78
C GLY A 243 -52.12 -1.25 -18.93
N ILE A 244 -52.39 -0.02 -18.52
CA ILE A 244 -53.60 0.38 -17.79
C ILE A 244 -54.38 1.35 -18.66
N LEU A 245 -55.69 1.15 -18.81
CA LEU A 245 -56.52 2.09 -19.56
C LEU A 245 -56.53 3.46 -18.90
N THR A 246 -56.29 4.54 -19.65
CA THR A 246 -56.48 5.90 -19.16
C THR A 246 -57.96 6.13 -18.88
N ASN A 247 -58.30 6.68 -17.71
CA ASN A 247 -59.68 7.02 -17.38
C ASN A 247 -60.22 8.10 -18.33
N GLY A 248 -61.36 7.85 -18.98
CA GLY A 248 -62.01 8.79 -19.90
C GLY A 248 -61.48 8.73 -21.34
N ASN A 249 -61.48 9.88 -22.03
CA ASN A 249 -61.12 9.98 -23.46
C ASN A 249 -59.63 10.30 -23.65
N GLY A 250 -59.03 9.80 -24.73
CA GLY A 250 -57.66 10.17 -25.14
C GLY A 250 -56.56 9.19 -24.74
N GLY A 251 -56.90 7.93 -24.46
CA GLY A 251 -55.92 6.87 -24.27
C GLY A 251 -55.43 6.29 -25.60
N ASN A 252 -54.24 5.67 -25.60
CA ASN A 252 -53.65 5.02 -26.77
C ASN A 252 -53.21 3.59 -26.42
N PHE A 253 -53.48 2.64 -27.32
CA PHE A 253 -52.84 1.34 -27.32
C PHE A 253 -51.51 1.42 -28.07
N ILE A 254 -50.44 0.98 -27.42
CA ILE A 254 -49.09 0.99 -28.00
C ILE A 254 -48.71 -0.41 -28.43
N PHE A 255 -48.46 -0.59 -29.73
CA PHE A 255 -47.97 -1.84 -30.31
C PHE A 255 -46.48 -1.73 -30.60
N THR A 256 -45.70 -2.66 -30.08
CA THR A 256 -44.30 -2.85 -30.46
C THR A 256 -44.23 -3.71 -31.71
N ILE A 257 -43.53 -3.23 -32.74
CA ILE A 257 -43.40 -3.92 -34.02
C ILE A 257 -42.04 -4.62 -34.07
N SER A 258 -42.05 -5.90 -34.42
CA SER A 258 -40.86 -6.73 -34.54
C SER A 258 -40.98 -7.69 -35.72
N GLY A 259 -39.87 -8.36 -36.07
CA GLY A 259 -39.79 -9.28 -37.21
C GLY A 259 -39.08 -8.68 -38.41
N THR A 260 -38.97 -9.44 -39.50
CA THR A 260 -38.27 -9.06 -40.72
C THR A 260 -39.26 -9.12 -41.89
N PRO A 261 -39.67 -7.98 -42.48
CA PRO A 261 -40.64 -7.96 -43.55
C PRO A 261 -40.04 -8.56 -44.84
N ILE A 262 -40.76 -9.46 -45.49
CA ILE A 262 -40.27 -10.25 -46.63
C ILE A 262 -40.40 -9.49 -47.98
N GLY A 263 -40.97 -8.28 -47.96
CA GLY A 263 -41.09 -7.40 -49.13
C GLY A 263 -41.41 -5.95 -48.75
N SER A 264 -41.47 -5.06 -49.74
CA SER A 264 -41.99 -3.68 -49.59
C SER A 264 -43.49 -3.61 -49.91
N GLY A 265 -44.19 -2.63 -49.34
CA GLY A 265 -45.65 -2.48 -49.47
C GLY A 265 -46.34 -2.22 -48.13
N VAL A 266 -47.64 -2.51 -48.02
CA VAL A 266 -48.43 -2.26 -46.80
C VAL A 266 -48.58 -3.55 -45.98
N ALA A 267 -48.12 -3.54 -44.72
CA ALA A 267 -48.41 -4.58 -43.72
C ALA A 267 -49.65 -4.18 -42.92
N SER A 268 -50.65 -5.06 -42.80
CA SER A 268 -51.92 -4.80 -42.12
C SER A 268 -52.11 -5.71 -40.91
N PHE A 269 -52.61 -5.15 -39.80
CA PHE A 269 -52.81 -5.85 -38.52
C PHE A 269 -54.25 -5.67 -38.04
N LEU A 270 -54.97 -6.78 -37.88
CA LEU A 270 -56.33 -6.79 -37.34
C LEU A 270 -56.27 -6.81 -35.80
N PHE A 271 -56.74 -5.74 -35.16
CA PHE A 271 -56.78 -5.60 -33.70
C PHE A 271 -58.20 -5.69 -33.16
N THR A 272 -58.37 -6.47 -32.10
CA THR A 272 -59.64 -6.68 -31.39
C THR A 272 -59.46 -6.44 -29.90
N PHE A 273 -60.34 -5.66 -29.28
CA PHE A 273 -60.34 -5.38 -27.85
C PHE A 273 -61.77 -5.28 -27.31
N GLY A 274 -62.16 -6.22 -26.44
CA GLY A 274 -63.57 -6.39 -26.05
C GLY A 274 -64.45 -6.69 -27.27
N SER A 275 -65.50 -5.89 -27.48
CA SER A 275 -66.39 -5.98 -28.65
C SER A 275 -65.93 -5.14 -29.85
N PHE A 276 -64.84 -4.39 -29.74
CA PHE A 276 -64.36 -3.51 -30.81
C PHE A 276 -63.29 -4.20 -31.66
N SER A 277 -63.32 -3.95 -32.97
CA SER A 277 -62.40 -4.51 -33.96
C SER A 277 -62.05 -3.45 -35.00
N CYS A 278 -60.77 -3.28 -35.31
CA CYS A 278 -60.32 -2.48 -36.47
C CYS A 278 -58.93 -2.90 -36.97
N THR A 279 -58.57 -2.46 -38.18
CA THR A 279 -57.26 -2.76 -38.80
C THR A 279 -56.39 -1.50 -38.83
N PHE A 280 -55.15 -1.60 -38.36
CA PHE A 280 -54.12 -0.57 -38.58
C PHE A 280 -53.03 -1.08 -39.53
N THR A 281 -52.32 -0.17 -40.19
CA THR A 281 -51.34 -0.49 -41.23
C THR A 281 -49.96 0.08 -40.94
N ILE A 282 -48.93 -0.54 -41.51
CA ILE A 282 -47.52 -0.12 -41.50
C ILE A 282 -47.02 -0.10 -42.94
N ASN A 283 -46.38 1.00 -43.35
CA ASN A 283 -45.73 1.07 -44.65
C ASN A 283 -44.30 0.52 -44.56
N VAL A 284 -43.99 -0.47 -45.41
CA VAL A 284 -42.67 -1.08 -45.54
C VAL A 284 -41.98 -0.56 -46.81
N ASN A 285 -40.89 0.18 -46.61
CA ASN A 285 -40.07 0.76 -47.67
C ASN A 285 -39.14 -0.27 -48.32
N GLY A 286 -38.78 -0.09 -49.59
CA GLY A 286 -37.79 -0.93 -50.28
C GLY A 286 -36.37 -0.71 -49.74
N ALA A 287 -35.55 -1.78 -49.69
CA ALA A 287 -34.18 -1.70 -49.21
C ALA A 287 -33.28 -0.89 -50.17
N GLY A 288 -32.49 0.03 -49.60
CA GLY A 288 -31.45 0.75 -50.31
C GLY A 288 -30.32 -0.18 -50.74
N ALA A 289 -29.90 -0.07 -52.00
CA ALA A 289 -28.76 -0.78 -52.57
C ALA A 289 -27.83 0.24 -53.24
N VAL A 290 -26.52 0.03 -53.12
CA VAL A 290 -25.48 0.85 -53.79
C VAL A 290 -24.46 -0.09 -54.45
N SER A 291 -23.94 0.31 -55.61
CA SER A 291 -22.98 -0.52 -56.36
C SER A 291 -21.55 -0.43 -55.82
N VAL A 292 -21.14 0.75 -55.34
CA VAL A 292 -19.79 0.98 -54.78
C VAL A 292 -19.89 1.98 -53.63
N LEU A 293 -19.19 1.70 -52.53
CA LEU A 293 -18.99 2.61 -51.41
C LEU A 293 -17.51 3.02 -51.36
N ASP A 294 -17.22 4.32 -51.45
CA ASP A 294 -15.86 4.85 -51.51
C ASP A 294 -15.39 5.40 -50.15
N CYS A 295 -14.77 4.53 -49.35
CA CYS A 295 -14.13 4.94 -48.11
C CYS A 295 -12.74 5.57 -48.31
N ALA A 296 -12.05 5.25 -49.41
CA ALA A 296 -10.70 5.73 -49.66
C ALA A 296 -10.68 7.23 -50.02
N GLY A 297 -11.70 7.69 -50.75
CA GLY A 297 -11.94 9.09 -51.06
C GLY A 297 -12.76 9.85 -50.00
N SER A 298 -13.00 9.27 -48.82
CA SER A 298 -13.82 9.90 -47.79
C SER A 298 -13.13 11.11 -47.15
N THR A 299 -13.90 12.17 -46.85
CA THR A 299 -13.36 13.44 -46.34
C THR A 299 -13.65 13.64 -44.85
N PRO A 300 -12.61 13.77 -44.00
CA PRO A 300 -12.79 14.03 -42.57
C PRO A 300 -12.99 15.52 -42.27
N THR A 301 -13.83 15.84 -41.29
CA THR A 301 -13.86 17.16 -40.63
C THR A 301 -13.70 17.04 -39.12
N GLY A 302 -13.19 18.10 -38.47
CA GLY A 302 -12.88 18.14 -37.03
C GLY A 302 -11.64 17.33 -36.65
N THR A 303 -11.07 17.60 -35.47
CA THR A 303 -9.93 16.86 -34.90
C THR A 303 -10.40 15.97 -33.75
N LEU A 304 -9.64 14.91 -33.43
CA LEU A 304 -9.89 14.02 -32.30
C LEU A 304 -8.66 14.01 -31.40
N THR A 305 -8.85 14.16 -30.09
CA THR A 305 -7.77 14.15 -29.08
C THR A 305 -8.15 13.20 -27.95
N ALA A 306 -7.21 12.35 -27.52
CA ALA A 306 -7.47 11.37 -26.47
C ALA A 306 -7.85 12.06 -25.14
N GLY A 307 -8.83 11.50 -24.44
CA GLY A 307 -9.41 12.08 -23.23
C GLY A 307 -10.37 13.25 -23.45
N VAL A 308 -10.51 13.76 -24.68
CA VAL A 308 -11.45 14.85 -25.01
C VAL A 308 -12.65 14.28 -25.78
N ALA A 309 -13.86 14.59 -25.33
CA ALA A 309 -15.08 14.19 -26.04
C ALA A 309 -15.11 14.79 -27.45
N ALA A 310 -15.32 13.93 -28.46
CA ALA A 310 -15.43 14.35 -29.85
C ALA A 310 -16.65 15.25 -30.04
N SER A 311 -16.41 16.49 -30.46
CA SER A 311 -17.44 17.50 -30.73
C SER A 311 -17.32 17.99 -32.17
N GLY A 312 -18.35 17.77 -32.98
CA GLY A 312 -18.42 18.23 -34.37
C GLY A 312 -17.56 17.47 -35.39
N ALA A 313 -16.96 16.34 -35.01
CA ALA A 313 -16.19 15.51 -35.93
C ALA A 313 -17.11 14.68 -36.85
N THR A 314 -16.91 14.74 -38.18
CA THR A 314 -17.68 13.94 -39.14
C THR A 314 -16.80 13.30 -40.21
N GLN A 315 -17.34 12.28 -40.88
CA GLN A 315 -16.77 11.64 -42.06
C GLN A 315 -17.81 11.57 -43.18
N THR A 316 -17.52 12.16 -44.33
CA THR A 316 -18.39 12.06 -45.52
C THR A 316 -17.90 10.93 -46.42
N VAL A 317 -18.77 9.97 -46.72
CA VAL A 317 -18.47 8.80 -47.55
C VAL A 317 -19.37 8.82 -48.79
N SER A 318 -18.78 8.79 -49.97
CA SER A 318 -19.50 8.79 -51.24
C SER A 318 -19.86 7.38 -51.70
N TYR A 319 -20.92 7.25 -52.50
CA TYR A 319 -21.34 5.99 -53.11
C TYR A 319 -21.85 6.22 -54.54
N THR A 320 -21.86 5.14 -55.35
CA THR A 320 -22.44 5.13 -56.71
C THR A 320 -23.55 4.09 -56.82
N GLY A 321 -24.41 4.24 -57.86
CA GLY A 321 -25.46 3.26 -58.20
C GLY A 321 -26.51 3.03 -57.11
N GLY A 322 -26.85 4.06 -56.35
CA GLY A 322 -27.96 4.01 -55.41
C GLY A 322 -29.30 3.75 -56.10
N ASN A 323 -30.19 2.99 -55.48
CA ASN A 323 -31.49 2.59 -56.06
C ASN A 323 -32.70 3.36 -55.51
N GLY A 324 -32.50 4.47 -54.76
CA GLY A 324 -33.60 5.21 -54.12
C GLY A 324 -34.15 4.57 -52.82
N GLY A 325 -33.69 3.38 -52.44
CA GLY A 325 -34.23 2.64 -51.29
C GLY A 325 -33.71 3.15 -49.93
N ALA A 326 -34.43 2.78 -48.86
CA ALA A 326 -34.12 3.20 -47.50
C ALA A 326 -32.99 2.38 -46.88
N TYR A 327 -32.14 3.02 -46.08
CA TYR A 327 -31.15 2.37 -45.22
C TYR A 327 -31.40 2.69 -43.74
N PRO A 328 -31.15 1.74 -42.83
CA PRO A 328 -31.32 1.97 -41.41
C PRO A 328 -30.22 2.87 -40.83
N ALA A 329 -30.45 3.41 -39.65
CA ALA A 329 -29.40 4.08 -38.89
C ALA A 329 -28.27 3.09 -38.57
N GLN A 330 -27.04 3.57 -38.53
CA GLN A 330 -25.86 2.76 -38.20
C GLN A 330 -25.15 3.33 -36.99
N SER A 331 -24.57 2.44 -36.19
CA SER A 331 -23.68 2.78 -35.08
C SER A 331 -22.49 1.82 -35.11
N VAL A 332 -21.32 2.36 -35.42
CA VAL A 332 -20.09 1.58 -35.64
C VAL A 332 -19.04 2.02 -34.65
N SER A 333 -18.63 1.11 -33.77
CA SER A 333 -17.53 1.37 -32.82
C SER A 333 -16.19 1.31 -33.54
N SER A 334 -15.24 2.14 -33.12
CA SER A 334 -13.88 2.11 -33.66
C SER A 334 -13.09 0.87 -33.21
N SER A 335 -12.28 0.33 -34.12
CA SER A 335 -11.16 -0.56 -33.81
C SER A 335 -9.83 0.22 -33.80
N GLY A 336 -8.81 -0.26 -33.09
CA GLY A 336 -7.50 0.40 -32.95
C GLY A 336 -7.42 1.48 -31.85
N VAL A 337 -8.46 2.31 -31.68
CA VAL A 337 -8.62 3.22 -30.53
C VAL A 337 -10.02 3.03 -29.97
N SER A 338 -10.17 2.70 -28.69
CA SER A 338 -11.48 2.50 -28.05
C SER A 338 -12.12 3.84 -27.65
N GLY A 339 -13.45 3.86 -27.53
CA GLY A 339 -14.21 5.00 -27.01
C GLY A 339 -14.78 5.96 -28.06
N LEU A 340 -14.66 5.65 -29.36
CA LEU A 340 -15.30 6.40 -30.44
C LEU A 340 -16.39 5.59 -31.15
N THR A 341 -17.43 6.28 -31.62
CA THR A 341 -18.54 5.68 -32.36
C THR A 341 -18.89 6.57 -33.56
N ALA A 342 -18.90 5.97 -34.75
CA ALA A 342 -19.39 6.59 -35.98
C ALA A 342 -20.88 6.26 -36.15
N SER A 343 -21.72 7.31 -36.19
CA SER A 343 -23.17 7.18 -36.30
C SER A 343 -23.68 7.75 -37.61
N LEU A 344 -24.53 7.00 -38.31
CA LEU A 344 -25.26 7.44 -39.49
C LEU A 344 -26.76 7.42 -39.16
N ILE A 345 -27.46 8.52 -39.42
CA ILE A 345 -28.92 8.58 -39.27
C ILE A 345 -29.60 7.77 -40.38
N ALA A 346 -30.77 7.18 -40.10
CA ALA A 346 -31.54 6.47 -41.12
C ALA A 346 -31.96 7.42 -42.25
N GLY A 347 -31.97 6.93 -43.49
CA GLY A 347 -32.29 7.75 -44.66
C GLY A 347 -32.56 6.88 -45.88
N SER A 348 -32.48 7.49 -47.07
CA SER A 348 -32.55 6.78 -48.35
C SER A 348 -31.33 7.10 -49.18
N VAL A 349 -30.85 6.11 -49.94
CA VAL A 349 -29.83 6.39 -50.94
C VAL A 349 -30.46 7.12 -52.11
N ASN A 350 -29.71 8.02 -52.76
CA ASN A 350 -30.16 8.66 -53.98
C ASN A 350 -30.35 7.61 -55.09
N ASN A 351 -31.18 7.91 -56.08
CA ASN A 351 -31.18 7.14 -57.32
C ASN A 351 -29.98 7.60 -58.16
N GLY A 352 -28.92 6.78 -58.27
CA GLY A 352 -27.62 7.17 -58.81
C GLY A 352 -26.55 7.48 -57.74
N PRO A 353 -25.53 8.30 -58.03
CA PRO A 353 -24.48 8.63 -57.07
C PRO A 353 -24.97 9.55 -55.93
N GLY A 354 -24.33 9.44 -54.77
CA GLY A 354 -24.63 10.25 -53.60
C GLY A 354 -23.56 10.13 -52.52
N SER A 355 -23.84 10.68 -51.34
CA SER A 355 -22.97 10.54 -50.17
C SER A 355 -23.78 10.41 -48.89
N VAL A 356 -23.16 9.83 -47.87
CA VAL A 356 -23.65 9.75 -46.49
C VAL A 356 -22.65 10.41 -45.54
N ILE A 357 -23.13 10.98 -44.45
CA ILE A 357 -22.30 11.64 -43.44
C ILE A 357 -22.41 10.88 -42.13
N TYR A 358 -21.27 10.38 -41.64
CA TYR A 358 -21.15 9.78 -40.31
C TYR A 358 -20.71 10.84 -39.31
N THR A 359 -21.43 10.98 -38.20
CA THR A 359 -21.01 11.78 -37.05
C THR A 359 -20.17 10.94 -36.10
N ILE A 360 -18.99 11.42 -35.72
CA ILE A 360 -18.10 10.74 -34.77
C ILE A 360 -18.33 11.33 -33.38
N SER A 361 -18.62 10.47 -32.40
CA SER A 361 -18.86 10.85 -31.00
C SER A 361 -18.10 9.93 -30.05
N GLY A 362 -18.06 10.29 -28.77
CA GLY A 362 -17.37 9.55 -27.71
C GLY A 362 -16.02 10.18 -27.29
N THR A 363 -15.37 9.59 -26.29
CA THR A 363 -14.10 10.04 -25.74
C THR A 363 -13.04 8.97 -26.00
N PRO A 364 -12.06 9.20 -26.89
CA PRO A 364 -11.05 8.19 -27.19
C PRO A 364 -10.12 7.98 -26.00
N GLY A 365 -9.85 6.71 -25.66
CA GLY A 365 -9.05 6.35 -24.48
C GLY A 365 -7.53 6.58 -24.64
N SER A 366 -7.02 6.62 -25.87
CA SER A 366 -5.60 6.82 -26.17
C SER A 366 -5.40 7.48 -27.54
N GLY A 367 -4.23 8.08 -27.78
CA GLY A 367 -3.85 8.50 -29.13
C GLY A 367 -3.56 7.29 -30.02
N GLY A 368 -3.70 7.46 -31.34
CA GLY A 368 -3.52 6.38 -32.32
C GLY A 368 -4.46 6.48 -33.52
N THR A 369 -4.63 5.38 -34.26
CA THR A 369 -5.49 5.31 -35.44
C THR A 369 -6.80 4.59 -35.11
N ALA A 370 -7.92 5.30 -35.14
CA ALA A 370 -9.27 4.73 -35.03
C ALA A 370 -9.77 4.31 -36.41
N GLN A 371 -10.17 3.05 -36.57
CA GLN A 371 -10.70 2.50 -37.82
C GLN A 371 -12.19 2.16 -37.67
N PHE A 372 -13.00 2.45 -38.69
CA PHE A 372 -14.43 2.17 -38.73
C PHE A 372 -14.78 1.38 -39.99
N THR A 373 -15.39 0.20 -39.84
CA THR A 373 -15.89 -0.63 -40.95
C THR A 373 -17.39 -0.41 -41.10
N ILE A 374 -17.82 0.14 -42.23
CA ILE A 374 -19.22 0.50 -42.51
C ILE A 374 -19.78 -0.34 -43.65
N THR A 375 -21.10 -0.56 -43.64
CA THR A 375 -21.82 -1.31 -44.68
C THR A 375 -23.06 -0.53 -45.10
N LEU A 376 -23.17 -0.11 -46.35
CA LEU A 376 -24.33 0.58 -46.89
C LEU A 376 -24.82 -0.16 -48.14
N GLY A 377 -26.11 -0.49 -48.20
CA GLY A 377 -26.77 -1.08 -49.37
C GLY A 377 -26.09 -2.31 -49.97
N GLY A 378 -25.54 -3.19 -49.13
CA GLY A 378 -24.84 -4.42 -49.52
C GLY A 378 -23.33 -4.27 -49.78
N SER A 379 -22.81 -3.06 -49.88
CA SER A 379 -21.38 -2.78 -50.06
C SER A 379 -20.72 -2.40 -48.72
N SER A 380 -19.52 -2.92 -48.44
CA SER A 380 -18.77 -2.62 -47.20
C SER A 380 -17.39 -2.03 -47.50
N CYS A 381 -16.93 -1.07 -46.69
CA CYS A 381 -15.57 -0.56 -46.72
C CYS A 381 -15.15 0.00 -45.34
N SER A 382 -13.87 0.35 -45.15
CA SER A 382 -13.37 0.95 -43.91
C SER A 382 -12.68 2.30 -44.14
N PHE A 383 -12.89 3.26 -43.24
CA PHE A 383 -12.13 4.52 -43.18
C PHE A 383 -11.41 4.64 -41.83
N THR A 384 -10.41 5.53 -41.75
CA THR A 384 -9.61 5.75 -40.53
C THR A 384 -9.62 7.21 -40.09
N ARG A 385 -9.43 7.43 -38.79
CA ARG A 385 -9.33 8.74 -38.14
C ARG A 385 -8.14 8.74 -37.18
N THR A 386 -7.26 9.72 -37.28
CA THR A 386 -6.16 9.92 -36.33
C THR A 386 -6.67 10.57 -35.04
N VAL A 387 -6.30 10.02 -33.89
CA VAL A 387 -6.53 10.58 -32.55
C VAL A 387 -5.20 11.09 -32.00
N ASN A 388 -5.13 12.38 -31.71
CA ASN A 388 -3.95 13.02 -31.14
C ASN A 388 -3.83 12.68 -29.64
N SER A 389 -2.63 12.39 -29.14
CA SER A 389 -2.40 12.27 -27.69
C SER A 389 -2.37 13.66 -27.03
N PRO A 390 -2.96 13.84 -25.83
CA PRO A 390 -2.88 15.10 -25.11
C PRO A 390 -1.42 15.37 -24.68
N SER A 391 -0.93 16.58 -24.96
CA SER A 391 0.44 16.98 -24.62
C SER A 391 0.62 17.08 -23.10
N ALA A 392 1.77 16.62 -22.60
CA ALA A 392 2.20 16.89 -21.24
C ALA A 392 2.56 18.37 -21.09
N THR A 393 1.89 19.09 -20.18
CA THR A 393 2.13 20.51 -19.92
C THR A 393 2.41 20.74 -18.44
N VAL A 394 3.22 21.76 -18.15
CA VAL A 394 3.56 22.20 -16.79
C VAL A 394 3.41 23.73 -16.71
N THR A 395 3.10 24.27 -15.53
CA THR A 395 3.00 25.73 -15.34
C THR A 395 4.35 26.37 -15.12
N SER A 396 5.33 25.64 -14.55
CA SER A 396 6.70 26.11 -14.41
C SER A 396 7.71 24.97 -14.30
N LEU A 397 8.96 25.27 -14.66
CA LEU A 397 10.13 24.44 -14.41
C LEU A 397 11.05 25.18 -13.42
N ASN A 398 11.59 24.49 -12.42
CA ASN A 398 12.52 25.05 -11.45
C ASN A 398 13.90 24.40 -11.57
N CYS A 399 14.65 24.77 -12.61
CA CYS A 399 16.01 24.29 -12.81
C CYS A 399 16.97 24.67 -11.67
N ALA A 400 16.72 25.76 -10.94
CA ALA A 400 17.58 26.22 -9.84
C ALA A 400 17.53 25.28 -8.62
N SER A 401 16.40 24.61 -8.39
CA SER A 401 16.27 23.54 -7.39
C SER A 401 16.56 22.14 -7.95
N GLY A 402 17.08 22.06 -9.18
CA GLY A 402 17.42 20.78 -9.79
C GLY A 402 18.56 20.10 -9.02
N SER A 403 18.46 18.79 -8.84
CA SER A 403 19.50 17.98 -8.20
C SER A 403 20.12 17.02 -9.20
N TYR A 404 21.35 16.59 -8.93
CA TYR A 404 22.10 15.70 -9.78
C TYR A 404 22.98 14.77 -8.94
N SER A 405 23.20 13.57 -9.47
CA SER A 405 24.06 12.56 -8.90
C SER A 405 24.84 11.87 -10.02
N PRO A 406 26.18 11.79 -9.96
CA PRO A 406 27.08 12.30 -8.92
C PRO A 406 27.12 13.83 -8.77
N SER A 407 27.57 14.36 -7.63
CA SER A 407 27.49 15.80 -7.27
C SER A 407 28.46 16.73 -8.01
N SER A 408 29.30 16.22 -8.91
CA SER A 408 30.11 17.02 -9.83
C SER A 408 30.57 16.17 -11.02
N ALA A 409 30.80 16.81 -12.17
CA ALA A 409 31.54 16.23 -13.27
C ALA A 409 33.00 16.69 -13.21
N ASN A 410 33.95 15.88 -13.70
CA ASN A 410 35.35 16.26 -13.80
C ASN A 410 35.75 16.34 -15.27
N GLN A 411 36.50 17.38 -15.62
CA GLN A 411 37.08 17.52 -16.95
C GLN A 411 37.80 16.24 -17.38
N ASN A 412 37.65 15.84 -18.65
CA ASN A 412 38.25 14.66 -19.28
C ASN A 412 37.88 13.30 -18.64
N VAL A 413 36.93 13.26 -17.71
CA VAL A 413 36.45 12.02 -17.09
C VAL A 413 35.03 11.74 -17.58
N ALA A 414 34.77 10.51 -18.04
CA ALA A 414 33.43 10.10 -18.43
C ALA A 414 32.46 10.27 -17.25
N TYR A 415 31.40 11.01 -17.48
CA TYR A 415 30.30 11.23 -16.56
C TYR A 415 29.11 10.38 -17.00
N ASN A 416 28.51 9.66 -16.07
CA ASN A 416 27.23 8.99 -16.25
C ASN A 416 26.45 9.18 -14.95
N GLY A 417 25.42 10.02 -15.00
CA GLY A 417 24.65 10.40 -13.83
C GLY A 417 23.21 10.72 -14.17
N SER A 418 22.41 10.95 -13.14
CA SER A 418 21.02 11.36 -13.24
C SER A 418 20.85 12.79 -12.73
N ALA A 419 19.94 13.54 -13.34
CA ALA A 419 19.47 14.83 -12.84
C ALA A 419 17.95 14.84 -12.72
N THR A 420 17.44 15.52 -11.69
CA THR A 420 16.00 15.70 -11.47
C THR A 420 15.66 17.19 -11.48
N ILE A 421 14.69 17.58 -12.32
CA ILE A 421 14.24 18.96 -12.47
C ILE A 421 12.81 19.08 -11.93
N PRO A 422 12.61 19.79 -10.80
CA PRO A 422 11.27 20.02 -10.27
C PRO A 422 10.39 20.85 -11.20
N TYR A 423 9.10 20.52 -11.24
CA TYR A 423 8.07 21.27 -11.95
C TYR A 423 6.83 21.48 -11.09
N SER A 424 5.99 22.43 -11.47
CA SER A 424 4.65 22.66 -10.89
C SER A 424 3.56 22.61 -11.96
N GLY A 425 2.31 22.37 -11.54
CA GLY A 425 1.12 22.38 -12.40
C GLY A 425 1.13 21.35 -13.53
N GLY A 426 1.75 20.18 -13.31
CA GLY A 426 1.68 19.04 -14.21
C GLY A 426 0.24 18.56 -14.39
N ASN A 427 -0.09 18.18 -15.62
CA ASN A 427 -1.45 17.83 -16.04
C ASN A 427 -1.77 16.33 -15.99
N GLY A 428 -0.93 15.50 -15.38
CA GLY A 428 -1.17 14.05 -15.27
C GLY A 428 -0.77 13.21 -16.50
N ASN A 429 -0.42 13.86 -17.63
CA ASN A 429 -0.20 13.15 -18.89
C ASN A 429 1.18 12.48 -18.97
N THR A 430 1.26 11.41 -19.75
CA THR A 430 2.50 10.73 -20.10
C THR A 430 3.31 11.51 -21.13
N TYR A 431 4.63 11.44 -21.05
CA TYR A 431 5.57 12.01 -22.00
C TYR A 431 6.66 11.00 -22.38
N SER A 432 7.07 11.05 -23.64
CA SER A 432 8.10 10.17 -24.20
C SER A 432 9.50 10.61 -23.77
N ALA A 433 10.49 9.72 -23.94
CA ALA A 433 11.88 10.10 -23.79
C ALA A 433 12.24 11.22 -24.77
N GLY A 434 13.06 12.17 -24.31
CA GLY A 434 13.47 13.32 -25.12
C GLY A 434 14.65 12.98 -26.03
N SER A 435 14.94 13.89 -26.97
CA SER A 435 16.22 13.91 -27.66
C SER A 435 17.34 14.39 -26.72
N GLY A 436 18.59 14.04 -27.04
CA GLY A 436 19.74 14.48 -26.27
C GLY A 436 19.97 15.99 -26.37
N ILE A 437 20.11 16.64 -25.21
CA ILE A 437 20.43 18.06 -25.06
C ILE A 437 21.93 18.18 -24.78
N ALA A 438 22.70 18.67 -25.75
CA ALA A 438 24.13 18.89 -25.58
C ALA A 438 24.39 20.03 -24.59
N SER A 439 25.43 19.88 -23.76
CA SER A 439 25.85 20.92 -22.83
C SER A 439 26.53 22.10 -23.53
N THR A 440 26.29 23.31 -23.01
CA THR A 440 26.95 24.56 -23.40
C THR A 440 27.82 25.10 -22.26
N GLY A 441 28.76 26.00 -22.55
CA GLY A 441 29.78 26.44 -21.58
C GLY A 441 30.92 25.42 -21.48
N VAL A 442 30.64 24.27 -20.86
CA VAL A 442 31.51 23.08 -20.94
C VAL A 442 30.85 22.04 -21.85
N THR A 443 31.46 21.74 -22.99
CA THR A 443 30.96 20.79 -23.99
C THR A 443 31.35 19.34 -23.67
N GLY A 444 30.66 18.37 -24.27
CA GLY A 444 30.98 16.95 -24.16
C GLY A 444 30.01 16.14 -23.27
N LEU A 445 29.02 16.78 -22.66
CA LEU A 445 27.93 16.12 -21.93
C LEU A 445 26.62 16.23 -22.71
N THR A 446 25.75 15.24 -22.54
CA THR A 446 24.40 15.20 -23.14
C THR A 446 23.39 14.81 -22.07
N ALA A 447 22.36 15.63 -21.86
CA ALA A 447 21.22 15.33 -21.00
C ALA A 447 20.04 14.79 -21.82
N THR A 448 19.50 13.64 -21.44
CA THR A 448 18.39 12.97 -22.15
C THR A 448 17.24 12.73 -21.20
N LEU A 449 16.07 13.32 -21.49
CA LEU A 449 14.85 13.14 -20.70
C LEU A 449 14.42 11.67 -20.75
N GLN A 450 14.15 11.08 -19.59
CA GLN A 450 13.61 9.72 -19.49
C GLN A 450 12.08 9.76 -19.62
N ALA A 451 11.48 8.79 -20.32
CA ALA A 451 10.03 8.70 -20.46
C ALA A 451 9.33 8.57 -19.10
N GLY A 452 8.14 9.15 -18.95
CA GLY A 452 7.42 9.13 -17.68
C GLY A 452 5.99 9.68 -17.76
N ALA A 453 5.38 9.87 -16.60
CA ALA A 453 4.09 10.54 -16.44
C ALA A 453 4.23 11.74 -15.52
N LEU A 454 3.55 12.85 -15.86
CA LEU A 454 3.46 13.97 -14.94
C LEU A 454 2.55 13.60 -13.76
N ASN A 455 2.90 14.06 -12.56
CA ASN A 455 1.95 14.13 -11.47
C ASN A 455 0.93 15.23 -11.76
N SER A 456 -0.30 15.07 -11.26
CA SER A 456 -1.24 16.18 -11.16
C SER A 456 -0.74 17.16 -10.10
N GLY A 457 -0.26 18.33 -10.51
CA GLY A 457 0.39 19.31 -9.63
C GLY A 457 1.92 19.26 -9.68
N SER A 458 2.59 19.10 -8.55
CA SER A 458 4.06 19.19 -8.46
C SER A 458 4.74 17.83 -8.69
N GLY A 459 5.91 17.82 -9.32
CA GLY A 459 6.69 16.60 -9.52
C GLY A 459 8.10 16.88 -10.03
N ASN A 460 8.80 15.83 -10.49
CA ASN A 460 10.17 15.92 -11.00
C ASN A 460 10.27 15.28 -12.39
N LEU A 461 10.94 15.96 -13.33
CA LEU A 461 11.42 15.34 -14.56
C LEU A 461 12.77 14.68 -14.29
N THR A 462 13.01 13.50 -14.84
CA THR A 462 14.29 12.78 -14.69
C THR A 462 15.07 12.78 -16.00
N TYR A 463 16.33 13.19 -15.93
CA TYR A 463 17.28 13.21 -17.05
C TYR A 463 18.44 12.27 -16.75
N THR A 464 18.91 11.54 -17.76
CA THR A 464 20.23 10.90 -17.73
C THR A 464 21.23 11.84 -18.39
N ILE A 465 22.34 12.12 -17.72
CA ILE A 465 23.42 12.95 -18.24
C ILE A 465 24.63 12.05 -18.47
N SER A 466 25.12 12.00 -19.70
CA SER A 466 26.26 11.16 -20.08
C SER A 466 27.23 11.89 -21.00
N GLY A 467 28.51 11.51 -20.96
CA GLY A 467 29.55 11.99 -21.88
C GLY A 467 30.84 12.33 -21.15
N THR A 468 31.80 12.95 -21.85
CA THR A 468 33.10 13.34 -21.27
C THR A 468 33.28 14.85 -21.45
N PRO A 469 33.24 15.65 -20.38
CA PRO A 469 33.35 17.10 -20.50
C PRO A 469 34.78 17.50 -20.87
N ILE A 470 34.96 18.37 -21.86
CA ILE A 470 36.27 18.70 -22.43
C ILE A 470 36.95 19.88 -21.69
N GLY A 471 36.19 20.61 -20.88
CA GLY A 471 36.63 21.77 -20.09
C GLY A 471 36.23 21.69 -18.63
N ASN A 472 36.68 22.65 -17.83
CA ASN A 472 36.17 22.94 -16.49
C ASN A 472 35.33 24.23 -16.49
N GLY A 473 34.48 24.41 -15.50
CA GLY A 473 33.53 25.53 -15.43
C GLY A 473 32.12 25.04 -15.16
N THR A 474 31.12 25.58 -15.86
CA THR A 474 29.72 25.18 -15.72
C THR A 474 29.18 24.65 -17.05
N ALA A 475 28.71 23.39 -17.05
CA ALA A 475 27.97 22.79 -18.16
C ALA A 475 26.48 23.17 -18.04
N ASN A 476 25.94 23.86 -19.03
CA ASN A 476 24.56 24.33 -19.03
C ASN A 476 23.72 23.55 -20.04
N PHE A 477 22.54 23.11 -19.62
CA PHE A 477 21.56 22.39 -20.41
C PHE A 477 20.29 23.24 -20.55
N ALA A 478 19.91 23.57 -21.79
CA ALA A 478 18.68 24.30 -22.07
C ALA A 478 17.49 23.33 -22.02
N ILE A 479 16.85 23.25 -20.86
CA ILE A 479 15.70 22.38 -20.64
C ILE A 479 14.45 23.04 -21.21
N THR A 480 13.77 22.36 -22.13
CA THR A 480 12.47 22.75 -22.65
C THR A 480 11.49 21.60 -22.45
N PHE A 481 10.39 21.85 -21.73
CA PHE A 481 9.37 20.83 -21.48
C PHE A 481 8.01 21.47 -21.21
N GLY A 482 6.95 20.91 -21.79
CA GLY A 482 5.56 21.29 -21.49
C GLY A 482 5.22 22.77 -21.70
N GLY A 483 5.86 23.42 -22.67
CA GLY A 483 5.68 24.85 -23.00
C GLY A 483 6.62 25.80 -22.25
N GLN A 484 7.36 25.31 -21.25
CA GLN A 484 8.26 26.10 -20.43
C GLN A 484 9.73 25.81 -20.76
N SER A 485 10.61 26.75 -20.41
CA SER A 485 12.05 26.61 -20.57
C SER A 485 12.82 27.11 -19.34
N CYS A 486 13.93 26.45 -19.02
CA CYS A 486 14.91 26.93 -18.04
C CYS A 486 16.30 26.36 -18.32
N THR A 487 17.33 26.92 -17.68
CA THR A 487 18.72 26.42 -17.80
C THR A 487 19.09 25.64 -16.56
N PHE A 488 19.45 24.37 -16.74
CA PHE A 488 20.01 23.53 -15.69
C PHE A 488 21.55 23.53 -15.77
N SER A 489 22.22 23.73 -14.64
CA SER A 489 23.68 23.93 -14.58
C SER A 489 24.34 22.83 -13.77
N LEU A 490 25.34 22.17 -14.36
CA LEU A 490 26.19 21.16 -13.73
C LEU A 490 27.63 21.69 -13.64
N PRO A 491 28.19 21.86 -12.43
CA PRO A 491 29.59 22.26 -12.29
C PRO A 491 30.54 21.15 -12.77
N VAL A 492 31.56 21.54 -13.54
CA VAL A 492 32.65 20.69 -14.00
C VAL A 492 33.96 21.17 -13.39
N THR A 493 34.53 20.35 -12.53
CA THR A 493 35.82 20.64 -11.87
C THR A 493 37.00 20.37 -12.81
N ALA A 494 38.06 21.15 -12.67
CA ALA A 494 39.29 20.95 -13.43
C ALA A 494 39.90 19.59 -13.10
N ALA A 495 40.38 18.89 -14.13
CA ALA A 495 41.13 17.66 -13.94
C ALA A 495 42.47 17.99 -13.26
N ILE A 496 42.83 17.21 -12.25
CA ILE A 496 44.22 17.15 -11.79
C ILE A 496 45.03 16.41 -12.86
N THR A 497 46.14 17.00 -13.29
CA THR A 497 47.14 16.31 -14.10
C THR A 497 48.10 15.58 -13.18
N ILE A 498 48.06 14.24 -13.20
CA ILE A 498 49.05 13.41 -12.51
C ILE A 498 50.35 13.47 -13.32
N PRO A 499 51.51 13.83 -12.74
CA PRO A 499 52.75 13.90 -13.49
C PRO A 499 53.12 12.56 -14.16
N THR A 500 53.79 12.60 -15.32
CA THR A 500 54.21 11.40 -16.07
C THR A 500 55.16 10.46 -15.30
N SER A 501 55.83 10.97 -14.27
CA SER A 501 56.80 10.21 -13.47
C SER A 501 56.20 9.52 -12.24
N ILE A 502 54.87 9.52 -12.08
CA ILE A 502 54.18 8.79 -11.01
C ILE A 502 52.91 8.10 -11.53
N THR A 503 52.67 6.88 -11.07
CA THR A 503 51.42 6.15 -11.28
C THR A 503 50.89 5.68 -9.93
N LEU A 504 49.62 5.94 -9.63
CA LEU A 504 48.97 5.53 -8.39
C LEU A 504 48.37 4.13 -8.56
N ALA A 505 48.33 3.36 -7.47
CA ALA A 505 47.66 2.06 -7.43
C ALA A 505 46.15 2.20 -7.71
N GLN A 506 45.55 1.11 -8.19
CA GLN A 506 44.13 1.05 -8.57
C GLN A 506 43.31 0.27 -7.53
N ASN A 507 41.97 0.42 -7.58
CA ASN A 507 40.97 -0.41 -6.89
C ASN A 507 41.26 -0.60 -5.39
N ARG A 508 41.42 0.52 -4.68
CA ARG A 508 41.72 0.51 -3.25
C ARG A 508 40.45 0.35 -2.43
N ILE A 509 40.56 -0.23 -1.24
CA ILE A 509 39.43 -0.47 -0.34
C ILE A 509 39.82 -0.05 1.08
N HIS A 510 38.90 0.63 1.76
CA HIS A 510 38.92 0.86 3.20
C HIS A 510 37.71 0.18 3.83
N MET A 511 37.96 -0.69 4.81
CA MET A 511 36.93 -1.41 5.53
C MET A 511 36.53 -0.67 6.81
N ILE A 512 35.24 -0.52 7.01
CA ILE A 512 34.62 -0.11 8.26
C ILE A 512 33.98 -1.37 8.84
N ALA A 513 34.38 -1.73 10.06
CA ALA A 513 33.82 -2.90 10.75
C ALA A 513 32.59 -2.50 11.55
N SER A 514 31.42 -3.04 11.19
CA SER A 514 30.15 -2.75 11.84
C SER A 514 29.28 -4.00 11.87
N ILE A 515 28.95 -4.48 13.07
CA ILE A 515 28.19 -5.72 13.25
C ILE A 515 27.25 -5.60 14.46
N PHE A 516 26.04 -6.10 14.29
CA PHE A 516 25.16 -6.47 15.39
C PHE A 516 24.57 -7.82 15.06
N ASP A 517 24.92 -8.81 15.85
CA ASP A 517 24.42 -10.16 15.67
C ASP A 517 24.30 -10.86 17.03
N GLN A 518 23.20 -11.57 17.21
CA GLN A 518 22.85 -12.29 18.42
C GLN A 518 22.55 -13.75 18.17
N ASP A 519 22.32 -14.16 16.93
CA ASP A 519 21.99 -15.52 16.49
C ASP A 519 22.82 -15.89 15.26
N TYR A 520 24.14 -15.74 15.39
CA TYR A 520 25.11 -15.91 14.32
C TYR A 520 25.47 -17.37 14.02
N LEU A 521 25.06 -18.33 14.85
CA LEU A 521 25.26 -19.76 14.63
C LEU A 521 23.97 -20.50 14.22
N PRO A 522 24.07 -21.53 13.36
CA PRO A 522 25.28 -21.96 12.65
C PRO A 522 25.67 -20.97 11.55
N TYR A 523 26.94 -20.55 11.54
CA TYR A 523 27.45 -19.73 10.44
C TYR A 523 27.48 -20.55 9.15
N THR A 524 26.97 -19.96 8.07
CA THR A 524 27.05 -20.55 6.73
C THR A 524 27.74 -19.58 5.77
N THR A 525 28.64 -20.09 4.94
CA THR A 525 29.33 -19.26 3.94
C THR A 525 28.32 -18.63 2.98
N PRO A 526 28.27 -17.29 2.86
CA PRO A 526 27.28 -16.63 2.01
C PRO A 526 27.41 -17.01 0.54
N THR A 527 26.28 -17.30 -0.11
CA THR A 527 26.20 -17.54 -1.56
C THR A 527 25.67 -16.34 -2.35
N ALA A 528 25.09 -15.35 -1.65
CA ALA A 528 24.52 -14.13 -2.22
C ALA A 528 25.42 -12.90 -1.96
N PRO A 529 25.24 -11.79 -2.70
CA PRO A 529 25.88 -10.51 -2.36
C PRO A 529 25.53 -10.04 -0.95
N ALA A 530 26.43 -9.27 -0.33
CA ALA A 530 26.22 -8.72 0.99
C ALA A 530 24.95 -7.83 1.06
N SER A 531 24.23 -7.90 2.17
CA SER A 531 23.05 -7.07 2.41
C SER A 531 23.05 -6.46 3.81
N THR A 532 22.25 -5.41 4.00
CA THR A 532 21.99 -4.79 5.30
C THR A 532 20.81 -5.41 6.04
N ASN A 533 20.24 -6.50 5.52
CA ASN A 533 19.12 -7.18 6.15
C ASN A 533 19.62 -8.03 7.33
N VAL A 534 18.77 -8.17 8.34
CA VAL A 534 18.97 -9.12 9.43
C VAL A 534 18.56 -10.50 8.95
N GLN A 535 19.35 -11.52 9.28
CA GLN A 535 19.11 -12.90 8.92
C GLN A 535 19.36 -13.79 10.14
N ALA A 536 18.26 -14.27 10.73
CA ALA A 536 18.33 -15.27 11.78
C ALA A 536 18.98 -16.56 11.25
N ALA A 537 20.07 -17.04 11.88
CA ALA A 537 20.71 -18.28 11.49
C ALA A 537 19.84 -19.49 11.88
N ASP A 538 19.56 -19.64 13.18
CA ASP A 538 18.58 -20.60 13.70
C ASP A 538 17.48 -19.96 14.57
N GLY A 539 17.55 -18.64 14.79
CA GLY A 539 16.60 -17.85 15.59
C GLY A 539 16.80 -17.95 17.11
N SER A 540 17.87 -18.60 17.58
CA SER A 540 18.23 -18.71 19.00
C SER A 540 19.45 -17.86 19.31
N ASN A 541 19.35 -17.02 20.35
CA ASN A 541 20.46 -16.15 20.69
C ASN A 541 21.66 -16.92 21.28
N GLU A 542 22.89 -16.60 20.85
CA GLU A 542 24.11 -17.04 21.51
C GLU A 542 24.35 -16.30 22.84
N ALA A 543 25.22 -16.90 23.67
CA ALA A 543 25.60 -16.35 24.97
C ALA A 543 26.34 -15.01 24.87
N VAL A 544 27.01 -14.74 23.74
CA VAL A 544 27.74 -13.49 23.51
C VAL A 544 27.08 -12.74 22.36
N THR A 545 26.60 -11.53 22.62
CA THR A 545 26.15 -10.64 21.54
C THR A 545 27.35 -9.94 20.91
N ILE A 546 27.46 -10.01 19.58
CA ILE A 546 28.45 -9.22 18.85
C ILE A 546 27.83 -7.86 18.55
N ASN A 547 28.42 -6.78 19.07
CA ASN A 547 27.90 -5.42 18.89
C ASN A 547 29.04 -4.42 18.73
N VAL A 548 29.40 -4.15 17.48
CA VAL A 548 30.44 -3.20 17.09
C VAL A 548 29.83 -2.16 16.16
N GLN A 549 29.91 -0.89 16.53
CA GLN A 549 29.50 0.21 15.65
C GLN A 549 30.69 0.68 14.83
N GLY A 550 30.63 0.50 13.51
CA GLY A 550 31.58 1.09 12.59
C GLY A 550 31.31 2.57 12.38
N THR A 551 32.35 3.41 12.43
CA THR A 551 32.21 4.85 12.19
C THR A 551 33.30 5.41 11.30
N LEU A 552 32.95 6.43 10.50
CA LEU A 552 33.89 7.30 9.84
C LEU A 552 33.64 8.74 10.31
N THR A 553 34.62 9.29 11.02
CA THR A 553 34.49 10.62 11.65
C THR A 553 34.77 11.75 10.67
N THR A 554 34.51 12.98 11.10
CA THR A 554 34.88 14.21 10.36
C THR A 554 36.37 14.49 10.36
N ALA A 555 37.12 13.97 11.34
CA ALA A 555 38.58 13.99 11.31
C ALA A 555 39.13 13.05 10.22
N GLY A 556 38.37 12.02 9.88
CA GLY A 556 38.71 11.03 8.88
C GLY A 556 39.79 10.04 9.33
N VAL A 557 40.19 9.20 8.38
CA VAL A 557 41.24 8.21 8.52
C VAL A 557 42.30 8.44 7.45
N THR A 558 43.56 8.45 7.86
CA THR A 558 44.69 8.51 6.92
C THR A 558 44.87 7.14 6.27
N VAL A 559 44.84 7.11 4.95
CA VAL A 559 45.07 5.94 4.13
C VAL A 559 46.32 6.13 3.26
N ARG A 560 46.97 5.02 2.91
CA ARG A 560 48.10 5.01 1.97
C ARG A 560 47.62 4.53 0.61
N ILE A 561 47.99 5.25 -0.45
CA ILE A 561 47.81 4.81 -1.84
C ILE A 561 49.20 4.48 -2.38
N PRO A 562 49.52 3.21 -2.63
CA PRO A 562 50.80 2.83 -3.21
C PRO A 562 51.04 3.51 -4.57
N VAL A 563 52.30 3.80 -4.90
CA VAL A 563 52.68 4.45 -6.15
C VAL A 563 53.94 3.84 -6.75
N THR A 564 54.07 3.96 -8.07
CA THR A 564 55.33 3.75 -8.78
C THR A 564 55.84 5.11 -9.24
N ALA A 565 56.92 5.60 -8.62
CA ALA A 565 57.55 6.87 -8.97
C ALA A 565 58.91 6.65 -9.63
N THR A 566 59.17 7.31 -10.76
CA THR A 566 60.42 7.16 -11.54
C THR A 566 61.34 8.38 -11.46
N ALA A 567 60.86 9.49 -10.91
CA ALA A 567 61.63 10.72 -10.72
C ALA A 567 61.08 11.52 -9.52
N SER A 568 61.72 12.64 -9.20
CA SER A 568 61.21 13.58 -8.20
C SER A 568 60.29 14.62 -8.83
N ASN A 569 59.13 14.88 -8.22
CA ASN A 569 58.21 15.94 -8.61
C ASN A 569 57.23 16.25 -7.47
N THR A 570 56.20 17.05 -7.74
CA THR A 570 55.09 17.31 -6.81
C THR A 570 53.79 16.76 -7.40
N LEU A 571 53.10 15.92 -6.64
CA LEU A 571 51.74 15.49 -6.94
C LEU A 571 50.77 16.60 -6.48
N PRO A 572 49.91 17.14 -7.37
CA PRO A 572 48.95 18.16 -6.99
C PRO A 572 47.91 17.65 -5.98
N ALA A 573 47.31 18.58 -5.24
CA ALA A 573 46.21 18.28 -4.32
C ALA A 573 44.99 17.76 -5.09
N TYR A 574 44.24 16.85 -4.46
CA TYR A 574 43.03 16.27 -5.04
C TYR A 574 41.95 16.08 -3.97
N SER A 575 40.69 16.13 -4.39
CA SER A 575 39.56 15.76 -3.56
C SER A 575 38.41 15.25 -4.42
N THR A 576 37.71 14.23 -3.94
CA THR A 576 36.49 13.68 -4.54
C THR A 576 35.51 13.37 -3.42
N THR A 577 34.21 13.60 -3.65
CA THR A 577 33.17 13.43 -2.63
C THR A 577 31.99 12.68 -3.20
N VAL A 578 31.45 11.74 -2.43
CA VAL A 578 30.27 10.93 -2.77
C VAL A 578 29.30 10.93 -1.61
N ASN A 579 28.00 10.94 -1.89
CA ASN A 579 26.97 10.78 -0.87
C ASN A 579 26.75 9.29 -0.53
N VAL A 580 26.73 8.97 0.76
CA VAL A 580 26.29 7.70 1.30
C VAL A 580 24.81 7.84 1.70
N PRO A 581 23.90 7.07 1.06
CA PRO A 581 22.47 7.12 1.35
C PRO A 581 22.12 6.73 2.79
N ALA A 582 21.02 7.28 3.30
CA ALA A 582 20.52 7.05 4.66
C ALA A 582 20.26 5.56 4.99
N ASN A 583 19.85 4.74 4.01
CA ASN A 583 19.58 3.33 4.23
C ASN A 583 20.85 2.48 4.49
N LEU A 584 22.04 3.04 4.24
CA LEU A 584 23.33 2.42 4.54
C LEU A 584 23.95 2.93 5.86
N THR A 585 23.20 3.73 6.62
CA THR A 585 23.65 4.32 7.88
C THR A 585 22.79 3.85 9.04
N GLU A 586 23.40 3.70 10.22
CA GLU A 586 22.69 3.21 11.41
C GLU A 586 21.67 4.23 11.94
N ASP A 587 22.00 5.52 11.87
CA ASP A 587 21.15 6.62 12.33
C ASP A 587 20.10 7.06 11.31
N GLY A 588 20.08 6.45 10.11
CA GLY A 588 19.18 6.84 9.02
C GLY A 588 19.48 8.22 8.44
N VAL A 589 20.70 8.75 8.62
CA VAL A 589 21.09 10.07 8.12
C VAL A 589 22.12 9.95 7.01
N SER A 590 21.80 10.46 5.82
CA SER A 590 22.76 10.47 4.71
C SER A 590 23.96 11.37 5.03
N ARG A 591 25.15 10.94 4.58
CA ARG A 591 26.42 11.65 4.82
C ARG A 591 27.24 11.70 3.55
N ASN A 592 27.95 12.79 3.36
CA ASN A 592 28.96 12.84 2.32
C ASN A 592 30.27 12.23 2.85
N VAL A 593 30.97 11.50 1.99
CA VAL A 593 32.29 10.95 2.25
C VAL A 593 33.25 11.50 1.22
N THR A 594 34.40 11.98 1.68
CA THR A 594 35.41 12.63 0.85
C THR A 594 36.72 11.86 0.94
N LEU A 595 37.30 11.53 -0.22
CA LEU A 595 38.71 11.16 -0.35
C LEU A 595 39.49 12.40 -0.78
N SER A 596 40.55 12.74 -0.07
CA SER A 596 41.37 13.90 -0.40
C SER A 596 42.84 13.70 -0.07
N TRP A 597 43.72 14.42 -0.75
CA TRP A 597 45.11 14.58 -0.36
C TRP A 597 45.61 15.99 -0.68
N ALA A 598 46.47 16.51 0.19
CA ALA A 598 47.19 17.75 -0.08
C ALA A 598 48.28 17.51 -1.13
N SER A 599 48.78 18.61 -1.71
CA SER A 599 49.93 18.59 -2.60
C SER A 599 51.13 17.96 -1.88
N GLN A 600 51.79 16.99 -2.51
CA GLN A 600 52.85 16.18 -1.89
C GLN A 600 54.05 16.03 -2.82
N ALA A 601 55.24 16.34 -2.30
CA ALA A 601 56.48 16.02 -2.99
C ALA A 601 56.71 14.50 -3.00
N TYR A 602 57.24 13.98 -4.09
CA TYR A 602 57.68 12.59 -4.21
C TYR A 602 59.04 12.52 -4.91
N THR A 603 59.70 11.38 -4.73
CA THR A 603 60.99 10.99 -5.33
C THR A 603 60.86 9.61 -5.97
N SER A 604 61.89 9.15 -6.69
CA SER A 604 61.96 7.78 -7.20
C SER A 604 61.95 6.69 -6.12
N SER A 605 62.17 7.05 -4.85
CA SER A 605 62.09 6.12 -3.71
C SER A 605 60.72 6.16 -3.01
N THR A 606 59.78 6.97 -3.49
CA THR A 606 58.43 7.08 -2.91
C THR A 606 57.61 5.87 -3.33
N THR A 607 57.13 5.11 -2.33
CA THR A 607 56.33 3.88 -2.55
C THR A 607 54.85 4.06 -2.29
N TYR A 608 54.44 5.17 -1.66
CA TYR A 608 53.04 5.54 -1.48
C TYR A 608 52.86 7.06 -1.30
N ILE A 609 51.64 7.54 -1.51
CA ILE A 609 51.18 8.85 -1.04
C ILE A 609 50.21 8.70 0.13
N THR A 610 50.07 9.76 0.92
CA THR A 610 49.05 9.80 1.98
C THR A 610 47.79 10.49 1.46
N ALA A 611 46.63 9.92 1.78
CA ALA A 611 45.32 10.51 1.54
C ALA A 611 44.46 10.36 2.80
N THR A 612 43.35 11.08 2.85
CA THR A 612 42.40 11.05 3.96
C THR A 612 41.01 10.72 3.43
N ILE A 613 40.34 9.77 4.07
CA ILE A 613 38.92 9.50 3.87
C ILE A 613 38.18 10.08 5.08
N ALA A 614 37.23 10.99 4.88
CA ALA A 614 36.52 11.66 5.96
C ALA A 614 35.03 11.79 5.66
N SER A 615 34.20 11.77 6.70
CA SER A 615 32.80 12.13 6.57
C SER A 615 32.61 13.65 6.64
N VAL A 616 31.65 14.19 5.90
CA VAL A 616 31.34 15.61 5.83
C VAL A 616 29.94 15.86 6.38
N GLY A 617 29.83 16.86 7.25
CA GLY A 617 28.55 17.26 7.86
C GLY A 617 28.13 16.41 9.08
N GLY A 618 28.97 15.48 9.54
CA GLY A 618 28.72 14.66 10.74
C GLY A 618 29.58 13.40 10.75
N VAL A 619 29.44 12.58 11.79
CA VAL A 619 29.99 11.22 11.80
C VAL A 619 29.09 10.35 10.92
N LEU A 620 29.70 9.52 10.06
CA LEU A 620 29.00 8.44 9.37
C LEU A 620 29.01 7.22 10.29
N ASN A 621 27.84 6.81 10.72
CA ASN A 621 27.62 5.56 11.46
C ASN A 621 27.23 4.49 10.45
N ALA A 622 28.16 3.61 10.09
CA ALA A 622 27.89 2.52 9.15
C ALA A 622 26.80 1.59 9.70
N LYS A 623 26.01 0.95 8.84
CA LYS A 623 24.92 0.09 9.31
C LYS A 623 25.50 -1.05 10.13
N LYS A 624 24.86 -1.46 11.23
CA LYS A 624 25.30 -2.69 11.91
C LYS A 624 24.84 -3.88 11.09
N LEU A 625 25.80 -4.61 10.52
CA LEU A 625 25.52 -5.74 9.66
C LEU A 625 25.30 -7.02 10.47
N ASP A 626 24.58 -7.95 9.87
CA ASP A 626 24.40 -9.33 10.35
C ASP A 626 25.53 -10.21 9.80
N LEU A 627 26.03 -11.20 10.55
CA LEU A 627 27.19 -12.00 10.11
C LEU A 627 26.85 -12.88 8.91
N ASN A 628 25.65 -13.46 8.89
CA ASN A 628 25.22 -14.41 7.86
C ASN A 628 24.73 -13.70 6.58
N ALA A 629 24.23 -12.46 6.68
CA ALA A 629 23.78 -11.69 5.52
C ALA A 629 24.78 -10.61 5.05
N GLY A 630 25.60 -10.08 5.95
CA GLY A 630 26.39 -8.87 5.74
C GLY A 630 27.76 -9.08 5.11
N LEU A 631 28.29 -10.31 5.10
CA LEU A 631 29.63 -10.57 4.56
C LEU A 631 29.65 -10.67 3.03
N GLY A 632 28.62 -11.29 2.45
CA GLY A 632 28.49 -11.52 1.01
C GLY A 632 29.43 -12.58 0.43
N ASN A 633 29.11 -13.05 -0.78
CA ASN A 633 29.85 -14.10 -1.48
C ASN A 633 31.26 -13.68 -1.96
N ASP A 634 31.54 -12.38 -2.06
CA ASP A 634 32.86 -11.83 -2.36
C ASP A 634 33.70 -11.57 -1.09
N THR A 635 33.09 -11.71 0.09
CA THR A 635 33.63 -11.40 1.42
C THR A 635 34.12 -9.96 1.56
N LEU A 636 33.56 -9.02 0.81
CA LEU A 636 33.91 -7.60 0.87
C LEU A 636 32.87 -6.78 1.63
N GLY A 637 31.73 -7.37 2.00
CA GLY A 637 30.65 -6.68 2.66
C GLY A 637 29.93 -5.64 1.78
N VAL A 638 29.18 -4.75 2.41
CA VAL A 638 28.30 -3.78 1.74
C VAL A 638 29.10 -2.56 1.26
N LEU A 639 28.92 -2.14 0.00
CA LEU A 639 29.54 -0.94 -0.54
C LEU A 639 28.85 0.32 -0.01
N LEU A 640 29.57 1.17 0.74
CA LEU A 640 29.06 2.44 1.25
C LEU A 640 29.31 3.59 0.26
N ALA A 641 30.55 3.70 -0.24
CA ALA A 641 30.95 4.76 -1.16
C ALA A 641 32.00 4.26 -2.16
N SER A 642 31.94 4.78 -3.40
CA SER A 642 32.93 4.53 -4.44
C SER A 642 33.53 5.85 -4.92
N LEU A 643 34.70 6.21 -4.39
CA LEU A 643 35.37 7.49 -4.59
C LEU A 643 36.32 7.39 -5.79
N VAL A 644 36.05 8.11 -6.87
CA VAL A 644 36.85 8.06 -8.09
C VAL A 644 38.09 8.94 -7.96
N TYR A 645 39.26 8.48 -8.41
CA TYR A 645 40.47 9.30 -8.52
C TYR A 645 41.33 8.95 -9.75
N PRO A 646 42.10 9.91 -10.31
CA PRO A 646 42.98 9.65 -11.43
C PRO A 646 44.27 8.97 -10.97
N TYR A 647 44.72 7.96 -11.72
CA TYR A 647 45.89 7.17 -11.33
C TYR A 647 47.11 7.33 -12.24
N ASN A 648 46.99 8.03 -13.38
CA ASN A 648 48.11 8.29 -14.29
C ASN A 648 47.94 9.60 -15.09
N ASN A 649 48.97 9.97 -15.87
CA ASN A 649 48.97 11.17 -16.72
C ASN A 649 48.06 11.08 -17.96
N ALA A 650 47.45 9.93 -18.22
CA ALA A 650 46.45 9.75 -19.29
C ALA A 650 45.02 10.10 -18.83
N TYR A 651 44.87 10.60 -17.59
CA TYR A 651 43.58 10.87 -16.94
C TYR A 651 42.74 9.61 -16.71
N ASN A 652 43.34 8.42 -16.78
CA ASN A 652 42.63 7.20 -16.43
C ASN A 652 42.27 7.27 -14.94
N THR A 653 41.04 6.88 -14.64
CA THR A 653 40.51 6.89 -13.27
C THR A 653 40.35 5.47 -12.73
N THR A 654 40.35 5.38 -11.41
CA THR A 654 40.09 4.17 -10.64
C THR A 654 39.28 4.53 -9.41
N THR A 655 38.94 3.54 -8.57
CA THR A 655 38.11 3.75 -7.40
C THR A 655 38.84 3.46 -6.09
N TYR A 656 38.49 4.24 -5.08
CA TYR A 656 38.71 3.95 -3.68
C TYR A 656 37.35 3.64 -3.05
N GLN A 657 37.12 2.39 -2.68
CA GLN A 657 35.87 1.95 -2.09
C GLN A 657 35.93 2.06 -0.58
N VAL A 658 34.87 2.58 0.04
CA VAL A 658 34.61 2.46 1.47
C VAL A 658 33.52 1.41 1.63
N ARG A 659 33.82 0.35 2.38
CA ARG A 659 32.94 -0.80 2.55
C ARG A 659 32.69 -1.07 4.01
N ASP A 660 31.50 -1.55 4.30
CA ASP A 660 31.05 -1.98 5.62
C ASP A 660 31.07 -3.51 5.69
N ILE A 661 31.60 -4.08 6.76
CA ILE A 661 31.78 -5.54 6.87
C ILE A 661 31.56 -6.03 8.31
N PRO A 662 30.84 -7.15 8.52
CA PRO A 662 30.59 -7.67 9.87
C PRO A 662 31.82 -8.36 10.47
N GLY A 663 32.73 -8.84 9.63
CA GLY A 663 33.90 -9.63 10.00
C GLY A 663 33.94 -10.95 9.21
N ILE A 664 35.15 -11.48 9.02
CA ILE A 664 35.39 -12.78 8.39
C ILE A 664 35.57 -13.81 9.52
N PRO A 665 34.67 -14.79 9.64
CA PRO A 665 34.77 -15.83 10.66
C PRO A 665 36.04 -16.69 10.54
N ASP A 666 36.61 -17.05 11.68
CA ASP A 666 37.67 -18.07 11.76
C ASP A 666 37.27 -19.38 11.09
N LYS A 667 38.26 -20.17 10.67
CA LYS A 667 38.02 -21.48 10.04
C LYS A 667 37.16 -22.40 10.90
N MET A 668 37.29 -22.29 12.23
CA MET A 668 36.57 -23.10 13.21
C MET A 668 35.49 -22.30 13.97
N PHE A 669 35.03 -21.17 13.43
CA PHE A 669 34.01 -20.36 14.09
C PHE A 669 32.70 -21.14 14.26
N GLY A 670 32.30 -21.41 15.51
CA GLY A 670 31.13 -22.25 15.81
C GLY A 670 31.36 -23.76 15.67
N VAL A 671 32.57 -24.20 15.33
CA VAL A 671 32.91 -25.61 15.09
C VAL A 671 33.72 -26.14 16.27
N ALA A 672 33.35 -27.32 16.77
CA ALA A 672 34.07 -27.97 17.86
C ALA A 672 35.52 -28.32 17.47
N ASP A 673 36.47 -27.94 18.32
CA ASP A 673 37.85 -28.40 18.24
C ASP A 673 38.00 -29.86 18.73
N ASN A 674 39.22 -30.40 18.76
CA ASN A 674 39.45 -31.79 19.18
C ASN A 674 39.21 -32.02 20.70
N THR A 675 38.93 -30.99 21.50
CA THR A 675 38.46 -31.12 22.89
C THR A 675 36.93 -31.22 22.98
N GLY A 676 36.21 -30.96 21.88
CA GLY A 676 34.76 -30.86 21.83
C GLY A 676 34.22 -29.45 22.11
N ASN A 677 35.09 -28.44 22.25
CA ASN A 677 34.69 -27.07 22.53
C ASN A 677 34.43 -26.31 21.22
N SER A 678 33.21 -25.82 21.00
CA SER A 678 32.79 -25.06 19.82
C SER A 678 32.96 -23.54 19.94
N THR A 679 33.39 -23.04 21.11
CA THR A 679 33.52 -21.61 21.39
C THR A 679 34.98 -21.15 21.44
N SER A 680 35.94 -22.06 21.30
CA SER A 680 37.38 -21.77 21.40
C SER A 680 37.92 -20.98 20.20
N HIS A 681 37.16 -20.89 19.10
CA HIS A 681 37.52 -20.25 17.85
C HIS A 681 36.59 -19.11 17.42
N TYR A 682 36.02 -18.40 18.39
CA TYR A 682 35.15 -17.26 18.15
C TYR A 682 35.93 -16.01 17.73
N MET A 683 36.71 -16.11 16.64
CA MET A 683 37.48 -15.00 16.09
C MET A 683 36.86 -14.46 14.81
N LEU A 684 36.84 -13.14 14.69
CA LEU A 684 36.47 -12.39 13.49
C LEU A 684 37.66 -11.56 13.00
N TYR A 685 37.87 -11.52 11.68
CA TYR A 685 38.97 -10.77 11.05
C TYR A 685 38.48 -9.80 9.99
N LEU A 686 39.35 -8.90 9.54
CA LEU A 686 39.07 -7.98 8.43
C LEU A 686 40.08 -8.15 7.29
N PRO A 687 39.65 -7.96 6.03
CA PRO A 687 40.55 -7.89 4.89
C PRO A 687 41.28 -6.54 4.87
N VAL A 688 42.58 -6.57 4.59
CA VAL A 688 43.44 -5.41 4.46
C VAL A 688 44.30 -5.56 3.22
N VAL A 689 44.24 -4.58 2.32
CA VAL A 689 45.11 -4.58 1.13
C VAL A 689 46.47 -3.98 1.49
N ALA A 690 47.50 -4.81 1.51
CA ALA A 690 48.86 -4.48 1.91
C ALA A 690 49.62 -3.65 0.85
N GLU A 691 50.87 -3.27 1.17
CA GLU A 691 51.77 -2.53 0.29
C GLU A 691 52.16 -3.29 -0.99
N ASP A 692 52.09 -4.63 -0.97
CA ASP A 692 52.32 -5.48 -2.15
C ASP A 692 51.10 -5.57 -3.09
N GLY A 693 49.98 -4.96 -2.71
CA GLY A 693 48.73 -5.02 -3.45
C GLY A 693 47.87 -6.25 -3.17
N ASN A 694 48.36 -7.21 -2.38
CA ASN A 694 47.60 -8.40 -2.01
C ASN A 694 46.68 -8.12 -0.82
N THR A 695 45.63 -8.93 -0.68
CA THR A 695 44.71 -8.85 0.47
C THR A 695 45.12 -9.84 1.55
N TRP A 696 45.25 -9.35 2.79
CA TRP A 696 45.65 -10.12 3.95
C TRP A 696 44.65 -9.92 5.09
N LEU A 697 44.69 -10.77 6.11
CA LEU A 697 43.92 -10.51 7.34
C LEU A 697 44.58 -9.41 8.19
N ASN A 698 43.77 -8.59 8.87
CA ASN A 698 44.21 -7.48 9.72
C ASN A 698 44.95 -7.91 10.98
N ASN A 699 44.66 -9.11 11.52
CA ASN A 699 45.31 -9.69 12.70
C ASN A 699 45.85 -11.11 12.48
N ASN A 700 46.75 -11.55 13.38
CA ASN A 700 47.20 -12.94 13.42
C ASN A 700 46.03 -13.82 13.84
N LEU A 701 45.95 -15.06 13.33
CA LEU A 701 44.90 -15.98 13.74
C LEU A 701 44.93 -16.21 15.26
N GLY A 702 43.79 -16.12 15.93
CA GLY A 702 43.66 -16.23 17.39
C GLY A 702 44.09 -14.99 18.20
N ALA A 703 44.18 -13.81 17.57
CA ALA A 703 44.48 -12.58 18.29
C ALA A 703 43.33 -12.19 19.23
N HIS A 704 43.65 -11.61 20.39
CA HIS A 704 42.65 -11.18 21.37
C HIS A 704 41.76 -10.04 20.82
N TYR A 705 42.27 -9.18 19.92
CA TYR A 705 41.44 -8.18 19.24
C TYR A 705 40.40 -8.80 18.31
N ALA A 706 40.62 -10.03 17.84
CA ALA A 706 39.73 -10.76 16.94
C ALA A 706 38.72 -11.64 17.69
N ASP A 707 39.03 -12.04 18.94
CA ASP A 707 38.20 -12.94 19.74
C ASP A 707 37.02 -12.20 20.39
N ILE A 708 35.78 -12.54 19.99
CA ILE A 708 34.55 -11.89 20.51
C ILE A 708 34.30 -12.18 22.00
N ASN A 709 34.95 -13.22 22.56
CA ASN A 709 34.85 -13.53 23.99
C ASN A 709 35.86 -12.73 24.84
N HIS A 710 36.83 -12.07 24.21
CA HIS A 710 37.87 -11.36 24.94
C HIS A 710 37.42 -9.92 25.31
N PRO A 711 37.68 -9.42 26.54
CA PRO A 711 37.27 -8.07 26.95
C PRO A 711 37.83 -6.92 26.09
N ASN A 712 38.93 -7.18 25.38
CA ASN A 712 39.55 -6.24 24.44
C ASN A 712 39.19 -6.53 22.98
N PHE A 713 38.13 -7.28 22.70
CA PHE A 713 37.63 -7.45 21.34
C PHE A 713 37.45 -6.10 20.67
N ASN A 714 38.11 -5.91 19.54
CA ASN A 714 37.97 -4.75 18.70
C ASN A 714 38.38 -5.14 17.28
N LEU A 715 37.37 -5.49 16.48
CA LEU A 715 37.55 -6.04 15.15
C LEU A 715 38.39 -5.15 14.22
N ALA A 716 38.29 -3.83 14.38
CA ALA A 716 39.05 -2.85 13.59
C ALA A 716 40.47 -2.60 14.10
N GLN A 717 40.80 -3.02 15.33
CA GLN A 717 42.10 -2.79 15.95
C GLN A 717 43.15 -3.76 15.41
N GLN A 718 44.27 -3.24 14.93
CA GLN A 718 45.49 -3.99 14.64
C GLN A 718 46.54 -3.75 15.73
N ALA A 719 47.70 -4.42 15.66
CA ALA A 719 48.78 -4.18 16.62
C ALA A 719 49.17 -2.70 16.69
N THR A 720 49.24 -2.17 17.91
CA THR A 720 49.67 -0.78 18.18
C THR A 720 51.19 -0.64 18.25
N SER A 721 51.89 -1.75 18.51
CA SER A 721 53.36 -1.85 18.54
C SER A 721 53.81 -3.28 18.28
N ALA A 722 55.11 -3.49 18.07
CA ALA A 722 55.65 -4.84 17.88
C ALA A 722 55.42 -5.77 19.08
N SER A 723 55.30 -5.22 20.29
CA SER A 723 55.10 -5.95 21.55
C SER A 723 53.63 -5.98 22.03
N ASP A 724 52.68 -5.55 21.19
CA ASP A 724 51.26 -5.58 21.52
C ASP A 724 50.73 -7.02 21.56
N TYR A 725 50.74 -7.63 22.74
CA TYR A 725 50.42 -9.03 22.94
C TYR A 725 48.97 -9.38 22.58
N LEU A 726 48.07 -8.40 22.56
CA LEU A 726 46.67 -8.59 22.14
C LEU A 726 46.56 -8.92 20.64
N ALA A 727 47.58 -8.58 19.84
CA ALA A 727 47.64 -8.86 18.41
C ALA A 727 48.52 -10.07 18.03
N PHE A 728 49.09 -10.79 19.00
CA PHE A 728 50.09 -11.83 18.72
C PHE A 728 49.49 -13.12 18.14
N GLY A 729 48.24 -13.46 18.47
CA GLY A 729 47.55 -14.64 17.92
C GLY A 729 48.05 -16.00 18.43
N SER A 730 47.39 -17.08 18.05
CA SER A 730 47.73 -18.46 18.41
C SER A 730 49.03 -18.96 17.74
N LEU A 731 49.57 -20.07 18.25
CA LEU A 731 50.85 -20.64 17.82
C LEU A 731 50.68 -22.02 17.17
N PHE A 732 50.64 -22.05 15.85
CA PHE A 732 50.30 -23.20 15.03
C PHE A 732 51.53 -24.06 14.69
N GLN A 733 51.36 -25.38 14.73
CA GLN A 733 52.34 -26.34 14.22
C GLN A 733 52.19 -26.53 12.70
N TRP A 734 53.30 -26.61 11.98
CA TRP A 734 53.26 -26.63 10.52
C TRP A 734 52.47 -27.84 10.00
N GLY A 735 51.50 -27.58 9.11
CA GLY A 735 50.69 -28.60 8.45
C GLY A 735 49.53 -29.15 9.30
N ARG A 736 49.29 -28.61 10.51
CA ARG A 736 48.19 -29.03 11.37
C ARG A 736 46.96 -28.14 11.16
N LYS A 737 45.78 -28.73 11.30
CA LYS A 737 44.50 -28.00 11.34
C LYS A 737 44.36 -27.25 12.68
N PRO A 738 43.56 -26.18 12.77
CA PRO A 738 43.16 -25.56 14.02
C PRO A 738 42.30 -26.56 14.80
N ASP A 739 42.91 -27.24 15.77
CA ASP A 739 42.24 -28.29 16.55
C ASP A 739 42.35 -28.06 18.06
N GLY A 740 42.74 -26.83 18.45
CA GLY A 740 42.87 -26.38 19.83
C GLY A 740 44.30 -26.46 20.38
N HIS A 741 45.25 -27.09 19.67
CA HIS A 741 46.64 -27.19 20.12
C HIS A 741 47.39 -25.85 20.13
N GLU A 742 46.99 -24.94 19.25
CA GLU A 742 47.60 -23.65 19.02
C GLU A 742 47.19 -22.57 20.04
N LEU A 743 46.08 -22.81 20.74
CA LEU A 743 45.42 -21.82 21.58
C LEU A 743 46.27 -21.44 22.79
N ILE A 744 46.41 -20.13 23.01
CA ILE A 744 47.18 -19.53 24.09
C ILE A 744 46.45 -18.30 24.60
N THR A 745 46.33 -18.17 25.91
CA THR A 745 45.90 -16.92 26.56
C THR A 745 47.13 -16.12 26.95
N ARG A 746 47.29 -14.91 26.42
CA ARG A 746 48.42 -14.03 26.75
C ARG A 746 48.02 -12.98 27.78
N THR A 747 48.96 -12.66 28.68
CA THR A 747 48.81 -11.59 29.70
C THR A 747 49.85 -10.49 29.58
N SER A 748 50.94 -10.73 28.83
CA SER A 748 51.95 -9.73 28.49
C SER A 748 52.71 -10.12 27.21
N ALA A 749 53.62 -9.26 26.77
CA ALA A 749 54.48 -9.51 25.62
C ALA A 749 55.42 -10.72 25.77
N THR A 750 55.59 -11.27 26.97
CA THR A 750 56.50 -12.40 27.24
C THR A 750 55.85 -13.50 28.09
N THR A 751 54.57 -13.35 28.49
CA THR A 751 53.86 -14.30 29.36
C THR A 751 52.56 -14.74 28.72
N GLY A 752 52.33 -16.05 28.71
CA GLY A 752 51.08 -16.67 28.28
C GLY A 752 50.95 -18.11 28.75
N THR A 753 49.70 -18.58 28.78
CA THR A 753 49.34 -19.93 29.21
C THR A 753 48.66 -20.64 28.06
N PHE A 754 49.19 -21.80 27.66
CA PHE A 754 48.57 -22.63 26.63
C PHE A 754 47.32 -23.30 27.19
N LEU A 755 46.25 -23.31 26.40
CA LEU A 755 44.97 -23.85 26.85
C LEU A 755 45.04 -25.38 27.01
N ASN A 756 45.77 -26.04 26.11
CA ASN A 756 45.93 -27.48 26.09
C ASN A 756 47.37 -27.91 26.38
N GLY A 757 47.51 -29.13 26.90
CA GLY A 757 48.77 -29.74 27.28
C GLY A 757 49.70 -30.06 26.10
N SER A 758 50.70 -30.91 26.36
CA SER A 758 51.63 -31.38 25.34
C SER A 758 51.82 -32.89 25.38
N THR A 759 52.20 -33.46 24.24
CA THR A 759 52.45 -34.89 24.08
C THR A 759 53.73 -35.13 23.29
N PHE A 760 54.40 -36.26 23.51
CA PHE A 760 55.50 -36.71 22.64
C PHE A 760 55.00 -37.63 21.51
N THR A 761 53.72 -38.03 21.54
CA THR A 761 53.10 -38.90 20.54
C THR A 761 53.02 -38.15 19.20
N GLN A 762 53.78 -38.62 18.21
CA GLN A 762 53.72 -38.11 16.84
C GLN A 762 52.50 -38.72 16.13
N SER A 763 51.70 -37.92 15.45
CA SER A 763 50.55 -38.38 14.66
C SER A 763 50.27 -37.41 13.52
N SER A 764 50.18 -37.89 12.28
CA SER A 764 49.86 -37.05 11.12
C SER A 764 48.46 -36.44 11.14
N ASN A 765 47.54 -37.03 11.92
CA ASN A 765 46.17 -36.60 12.11
C ASN A 765 45.76 -36.81 13.59
N PRO A 766 46.17 -35.92 14.51
CA PRO A 766 45.83 -36.04 15.92
C PRO A 766 44.31 -35.95 16.13
N THR A 767 43.79 -36.78 17.04
CA THR A 767 42.40 -36.72 17.49
C THR A 767 42.23 -35.95 18.80
N ASP A 768 43.34 -35.51 19.41
CA ASP A 768 43.38 -34.66 20.59
C ASP A 768 43.87 -33.24 20.23
N ALA A 769 43.76 -32.31 21.19
CA ALA A 769 44.23 -30.93 21.06
C ALA A 769 45.61 -30.70 21.72
N LEU A 770 46.39 -31.76 21.96
CA LEU A 770 47.69 -31.63 22.63
C LEU A 770 48.75 -31.13 21.65
N PHE A 771 49.63 -30.24 22.12
CA PHE A 771 50.77 -29.79 21.33
C PHE A 771 51.83 -30.89 21.21
N ILE A 772 52.25 -31.20 20.00
CA ILE A 772 53.22 -32.28 19.76
C ILE A 772 54.63 -31.76 19.99
N LYS A 773 55.35 -32.34 20.93
CA LYS A 773 56.76 -32.05 21.20
C LYS A 773 57.67 -32.84 20.28
N TYR A 774 58.92 -32.38 20.17
CA TYR A 774 59.98 -33.15 19.57
C TYR A 774 60.28 -34.40 20.43
N GLY A 775 60.01 -35.58 19.87
CA GLY A 775 60.25 -36.88 20.52
C GLY A 775 61.51 -37.62 20.03
N GLY A 776 62.38 -36.95 19.25
CA GLY A 776 63.51 -37.55 18.52
C GLY A 776 63.23 -37.73 17.01
N GLY A 777 64.27 -37.94 16.20
CA GLY A 777 64.16 -38.17 14.74
C GLY A 777 64.07 -36.90 13.89
N SER A 778 63.32 -36.94 12.78
CA SER A 778 63.25 -35.86 11.76
C SER A 778 62.43 -34.63 12.18
N GLY A 779 61.70 -34.67 13.30
CA GLY A 779 60.86 -33.58 13.80
C GLY A 779 59.67 -33.21 12.89
N ASN A 780 59.33 -34.11 11.97
CA ASN A 780 58.09 -34.09 11.20
C ASN A 780 57.11 -35.02 11.89
N TRP A 781 56.14 -34.46 12.60
CA TRP A 781 55.25 -35.16 13.51
C TRP A 781 54.24 -36.14 12.87
N GLY A 782 54.55 -36.65 11.67
CA GLY A 782 53.90 -37.80 11.05
C GLY A 782 53.54 -37.62 9.57
N ASN A 783 53.61 -36.39 9.02
CA ASN A 783 53.14 -36.11 7.66
C ASN A 783 54.24 -35.56 6.73
N SER A 784 54.55 -36.32 5.67
CA SER A 784 55.47 -35.93 4.58
C SER A 784 54.78 -35.14 3.47
N SER A 785 53.44 -35.03 3.48
CA SER A 785 52.70 -34.28 2.48
C SER A 785 52.99 -32.79 2.56
N GLY A 786 53.48 -32.26 1.45
CA GLY A 786 53.75 -30.84 1.25
C GLY A 786 52.51 -29.98 0.96
N THR A 787 51.34 -30.60 0.79
CA THR A 787 50.13 -29.95 0.25
C THR A 787 49.11 -29.56 1.31
N LEU A 788 49.42 -29.79 2.59
CA LEU A 788 48.48 -29.57 3.70
C LEU A 788 48.05 -28.12 3.88
N TRP A 789 48.88 -27.17 3.47
CA TRP A 789 48.65 -25.73 3.51
C TRP A 789 48.90 -25.03 2.15
N SER A 790 49.04 -25.78 1.06
CA SER A 790 49.47 -25.24 -0.24
C SER A 790 48.44 -24.34 -0.92
N SER A 791 47.15 -24.56 -0.67
CA SER A 791 46.04 -23.83 -1.28
C SER A 791 44.88 -23.65 -0.31
N GLU A 792 43.90 -22.84 -0.69
CA GLU A 792 42.67 -22.63 0.08
C GLU A 792 41.91 -23.94 0.35
N SER A 793 41.90 -24.82 -0.65
CA SER A 793 41.27 -26.15 -0.61
C SER A 793 42.08 -27.21 0.15
N SER A 794 43.27 -26.89 0.66
CA SER A 794 44.08 -27.86 1.38
C SER A 794 43.39 -28.31 2.67
N ALA A 795 43.43 -29.62 2.93
CA ALA A 795 42.66 -30.26 4.02
C ALA A 795 42.92 -29.66 5.42
N ASN A 796 44.14 -29.21 5.68
CA ASN A 796 44.54 -28.67 6.98
C ASN A 796 44.73 -27.15 6.97
N ASN A 797 44.27 -26.45 5.93
CA ASN A 797 44.38 -24.99 5.85
C ASN A 797 43.72 -24.34 7.08
N PRO A 798 44.48 -23.62 7.94
CA PRO A 798 43.97 -23.02 9.16
C PRO A 798 43.30 -21.67 8.90
N CYS A 799 43.45 -21.12 7.70
CA CYS A 799 42.90 -19.83 7.37
C CYS A 799 41.38 -19.89 7.10
N PRO A 800 40.64 -18.81 7.38
CA PRO A 800 39.24 -18.65 7.00
C PRO A 800 38.93 -18.98 5.54
N SER A 801 37.64 -19.22 5.24
CA SER A 801 37.18 -19.40 3.86
C SER A 801 37.60 -18.21 2.97
N GLY A 802 38.10 -18.46 1.77
CA GLY A 802 38.68 -17.44 0.89
C GLY A 802 40.15 -17.11 1.17
N TYR A 803 40.76 -17.67 2.21
CA TYR A 803 42.14 -17.38 2.61
C TYR A 803 42.99 -18.63 2.75
N ARG A 804 44.31 -18.46 2.62
CA ARG A 804 45.29 -19.53 2.80
C ARG A 804 46.54 -19.03 3.52
N VAL A 805 47.39 -19.98 3.89
CA VAL A 805 48.72 -19.70 4.40
C VAL A 805 49.58 -19.09 3.27
N PRO A 806 50.27 -17.96 3.50
CA PRO A 806 51.14 -17.34 2.51
C PRO A 806 52.37 -18.18 2.21
N THR A 807 52.87 -18.08 0.98
CA THR A 807 54.15 -18.63 0.58
C THR A 807 55.31 -17.78 1.08
N SER A 808 56.52 -18.34 1.09
CA SER A 808 57.77 -17.63 1.35
C SER A 808 58.02 -16.49 0.35
N THR A 809 57.59 -16.67 -0.91
CA THR A 809 57.72 -15.66 -1.97
C THR A 809 56.81 -14.47 -1.69
N GLU A 810 55.56 -14.72 -1.30
CA GLU A 810 54.60 -13.66 -0.96
C GLU A 810 55.05 -12.86 0.25
N TRP A 811 55.55 -13.53 1.30
CA TRP A 811 56.17 -12.84 2.44
C TRP A 811 57.35 -11.97 2.03
N THR A 812 58.18 -12.43 1.09
CA THR A 812 59.35 -11.69 0.61
C THR A 812 58.90 -10.46 -0.19
N ASN A 813 57.92 -10.60 -1.08
CA ASN A 813 57.35 -9.50 -1.84
C ASN A 813 56.72 -8.46 -0.92
N TYR A 814 55.93 -8.90 0.07
CA TYR A 814 55.34 -8.03 1.08
C TYR A 814 56.39 -7.22 1.83
N VAL A 815 57.43 -7.88 2.36
CA VAL A 815 58.48 -7.19 3.14
C VAL A 815 59.24 -6.17 2.30
N ASN A 816 59.53 -6.49 1.04
CA ASN A 816 60.21 -5.57 0.14
C ASN A 816 59.32 -4.36 -0.19
N SER A 817 58.06 -4.58 -0.54
CA SER A 817 57.11 -3.51 -0.87
C SER A 817 56.81 -2.60 0.33
N ALA A 818 56.74 -3.18 1.54
CA ALA A 818 56.53 -2.44 2.78
C ALA A 818 57.81 -1.80 3.35
N GLY A 819 58.99 -2.08 2.79
CA GLY A 819 60.27 -1.54 3.27
C GLY A 819 60.63 -1.98 4.69
N ILE A 820 60.26 -3.21 5.07
CA ILE A 820 60.44 -3.70 6.45
C ILE A 820 61.89 -4.12 6.68
N THR A 821 62.54 -3.53 7.68
CA THR A 821 63.97 -3.76 8.02
C THR A 821 64.18 -4.28 9.44
N ASN A 822 63.15 -4.24 10.29
CA ASN A 822 63.15 -4.71 11.67
C ASN A 822 61.71 -4.83 12.20
N LEU A 823 61.52 -5.27 13.45
CA LEU A 823 60.19 -5.39 14.06
C LEU A 823 59.46 -4.04 14.18
N THR A 824 60.15 -2.94 14.45
CA THR A 824 59.53 -1.62 14.56
C THR A 824 58.92 -1.17 13.24
N THR A 825 59.66 -1.33 12.14
CA THR A 825 59.15 -1.03 10.78
C THR A 825 58.04 -2.01 10.38
N ALA A 826 58.11 -3.27 10.82
CA ALA A 826 57.07 -4.27 10.61
C ALA A 826 55.75 -3.90 11.33
N ALA A 827 55.84 -3.37 12.56
CA ALA A 827 54.68 -2.88 13.30
C ALA A 827 54.14 -1.54 12.74
N ASN A 828 54.91 -0.84 11.91
CA ASN A 828 54.51 0.42 11.27
C ASN A 828 53.99 0.25 9.83
N SER A 829 54.07 -0.96 9.27
CA SER A 829 53.48 -1.29 7.97
C SER A 829 51.94 -1.27 8.03
N ILE A 830 51.29 -1.46 6.88
CA ILE A 830 49.83 -1.59 6.81
C ILE A 830 49.33 -2.83 7.57
N LEU A 831 50.06 -3.96 7.54
CA LEU A 831 49.63 -5.19 8.22
C LEU A 831 49.93 -5.23 9.72
N LYS A 832 50.71 -4.27 10.24
CA LYS A 832 51.03 -4.16 11.67
C LYS A 832 51.56 -5.48 12.23
N ILE A 833 52.62 -6.01 11.61
CA ILE A 833 53.20 -7.30 11.98
C ILE A 833 53.73 -7.24 13.41
N SER A 834 53.31 -8.19 14.24
CA SER A 834 53.60 -8.27 15.68
C SER A 834 54.63 -9.37 15.99
N ALA A 835 55.29 -9.28 17.14
CA ALA A 835 56.38 -10.16 17.53
C ALA A 835 55.89 -11.45 18.19
N GLY A 836 54.90 -12.15 17.61
CA GLY A 836 54.07 -13.18 18.25
C GLY A 836 54.74 -14.39 18.95
N LEU A 837 56.08 -14.39 19.06
CA LEU A 837 56.91 -15.37 19.73
C LEU A 837 56.78 -16.75 19.09
N ARG A 838 57.32 -17.77 19.77
CA ARG A 838 57.17 -19.17 19.37
C ARG A 838 56.92 -20.06 20.58
N ARG A 839 56.30 -21.21 20.34
CA ARG A 839 56.23 -22.31 21.30
C ARG A 839 57.33 -23.30 20.98
N ASP A 840 58.23 -23.48 21.92
CA ASP A 840 59.41 -24.32 21.78
C ASP A 840 59.04 -25.79 21.56
N ASP A 841 59.74 -26.46 20.66
CA ASP A 841 59.43 -27.84 20.25
C ASP A 841 59.73 -28.87 21.34
N SER A 842 60.76 -28.65 22.15
CA SER A 842 61.24 -29.66 23.10
C SER A 842 60.58 -29.48 24.47
N SER A 843 60.51 -28.24 24.95
CA SER A 843 59.93 -27.91 26.26
C SER A 843 58.43 -27.63 26.21
N ALA A 844 57.86 -27.34 25.02
CA ALA A 844 56.50 -26.83 24.83
C ALA A 844 56.19 -25.53 25.60
N SER A 845 57.22 -24.81 26.09
CA SER A 845 57.06 -23.51 26.73
C SER A 845 57.02 -22.37 25.71
N LEU A 846 56.46 -21.24 26.14
CA LEU A 846 56.52 -20.00 25.37
C LEU A 846 57.94 -19.43 25.46
N ASP A 847 58.52 -19.06 24.33
CA ASP A 847 59.77 -18.32 24.30
C ASP A 847 59.55 -16.86 24.74
N THR A 848 60.50 -16.31 25.50
CA THR A 848 60.44 -14.94 26.03
C THR A 848 61.21 -13.92 25.19
N VAL A 849 61.94 -14.36 24.15
CA VAL A 849 62.67 -13.46 23.25
C VAL A 849 61.70 -12.81 22.26
N ILE A 850 61.51 -11.49 22.35
CA ILE A 850 60.62 -10.72 21.47
C ILE A 850 61.09 -10.82 20.00
N ARG A 851 60.38 -11.64 19.22
CA ARG A 851 60.61 -11.89 17.79
C ARG A 851 59.33 -12.33 17.09
N GLY A 852 59.18 -11.98 15.82
CA GLY A 852 58.07 -12.46 14.99
C GLY A 852 58.48 -13.70 14.21
N GLU A 853 57.90 -14.87 14.53
CA GLU A 853 58.03 -16.09 13.73
C GLU A 853 56.69 -16.45 13.11
N TYR A 854 56.62 -16.42 11.78
CA TYR A 854 55.40 -16.60 11.00
C TYR A 854 55.50 -17.82 10.09
N ASN A 855 54.50 -18.70 10.15
CA ASN A 855 54.43 -19.85 9.26
C ASN A 855 54.29 -19.45 7.78
N THR A 856 54.86 -20.29 6.90
CA THR A 856 54.60 -20.24 5.45
C THR A 856 54.00 -21.57 4.98
N SER A 857 53.34 -21.58 3.83
CA SER A 857 52.86 -22.81 3.19
C SER A 857 53.98 -23.66 2.59
N ASN A 858 55.20 -23.12 2.49
CA ASN A 858 56.34 -23.84 1.95
C ASN A 858 57.00 -24.72 3.02
N HIS A 859 57.61 -25.80 2.55
CA HIS A 859 58.44 -26.71 3.34
C HIS A 859 59.62 -27.16 2.49
N ASN A 860 60.68 -27.65 3.13
CA ASN A 860 61.81 -28.26 2.42
C ASN A 860 61.47 -29.71 2.08
N SER A 861 61.43 -30.05 0.79
CA SER A 861 61.06 -31.37 0.29
C SER A 861 62.11 -32.45 0.53
N ALA A 862 63.37 -32.10 0.79
CA ALA A 862 64.45 -33.07 1.02
C ALA A 862 64.37 -33.70 2.43
N ASP A 863 64.15 -32.88 3.45
CA ASP A 863 64.14 -33.35 4.85
C ASP A 863 62.73 -33.32 5.46
N GLY A 864 61.79 -32.63 4.82
CA GLY A 864 60.39 -32.47 5.21
C GLY A 864 60.10 -31.31 6.19
N TRP A 865 61.02 -30.36 6.41
CA TRP A 865 60.97 -29.37 7.50
C TRP A 865 60.21 -28.09 7.11
N ALA A 866 59.72 -27.32 8.09
CA ALA A 866 58.91 -26.12 7.84
C ALA A 866 59.77 -24.89 7.46
N ILE A 867 59.26 -24.06 6.55
CA ILE A 867 59.82 -22.73 6.25
C ILE A 867 58.98 -21.67 6.98
N TYR A 868 59.66 -20.70 7.59
CA TYR A 868 59.01 -19.58 8.29
C TYR A 868 59.64 -18.24 7.94
N ARG A 869 58.89 -17.17 8.19
CA ARG A 869 59.33 -15.79 8.08
C ARG A 869 59.74 -15.26 9.45
N TYR A 870 60.91 -14.64 9.51
CA TYR A 870 61.51 -14.13 10.75
C TYR A 870 61.59 -12.60 10.78
N PHE A 871 61.20 -12.01 11.90
CA PHE A 871 61.32 -10.58 12.19
C PHE A 871 61.99 -10.36 13.55
N SER A 872 63.02 -9.51 13.58
CA SER A 872 63.74 -9.12 14.80
C SER A 872 64.20 -7.67 14.73
N ASN A 873 64.64 -7.12 15.86
CA ASN A 873 65.40 -5.86 15.92
C ASN A 873 66.92 -6.07 15.86
N THR A 874 67.40 -7.30 16.00
CA THR A 874 68.84 -7.63 16.03
C THR A 874 69.40 -8.05 14.69
N VAL A 875 68.54 -8.53 13.77
CA VAL A 875 68.92 -8.93 12.41
C VAL A 875 67.83 -8.52 11.42
N PRO A 876 68.20 -8.17 10.17
CA PRO A 876 67.21 -7.85 9.14
C PRO A 876 66.22 -9.00 8.90
N PRO A 877 64.96 -8.74 8.56
CA PRO A 877 63.96 -9.76 8.25
C PRO A 877 64.43 -10.70 7.14
N TYR A 878 64.33 -12.01 7.39
CA TYR A 878 64.71 -13.02 6.42
C TYR A 878 63.71 -14.17 6.41
N THR A 879 63.67 -14.88 5.28
CA THR A 879 62.98 -16.16 5.18
C THR A 879 64.01 -17.24 5.46
N THR A 880 63.74 -18.12 6.42
CA THR A 880 64.74 -19.09 6.83
C THR A 880 64.69 -20.27 5.86
N ASN A 881 65.73 -20.43 5.05
CA ASN A 881 65.96 -21.71 4.35
C ASN A 881 66.63 -22.73 5.29
N SER A 882 67.08 -22.29 6.47
CA SER A 882 67.58 -23.13 7.54
C SER A 882 66.43 -23.85 8.22
N SER A 883 66.48 -25.17 8.13
CA SER A 883 65.48 -26.14 8.53
C SER A 883 65.11 -26.00 10.01
N TYR A 884 63.81 -25.81 10.32
CA TYR A 884 63.29 -26.00 11.68
C TYR A 884 62.12 -26.97 11.75
N TYR A 885 62.00 -27.70 12.86
CA TYR A 885 61.03 -28.77 13.03
C TYR A 885 59.58 -28.28 12.86
N LYS A 886 58.74 -29.10 12.21
CA LYS A 886 57.30 -28.81 12.02
C LYS A 886 56.54 -28.71 13.35
N VAL A 887 57.11 -29.25 14.41
CA VAL A 887 56.54 -29.22 15.77
C VAL A 887 56.64 -27.86 16.46
N ILE A 888 57.44 -26.89 15.97
CA ILE A 888 57.50 -25.56 16.59
C ILE A 888 56.19 -24.81 16.33
N GLY A 889 55.60 -24.23 17.39
CA GLY A 889 54.40 -23.40 17.28
C GLY A 889 54.77 -21.97 16.87
N ARG A 890 54.16 -21.47 15.79
CA ARG A 890 54.44 -20.13 15.23
C ARG A 890 53.17 -19.37 14.90
N SER A 891 53.29 -18.04 14.82
CA SER A 891 52.17 -17.18 14.45
C SER A 891 51.71 -17.45 13.02
N MET A 892 50.43 -17.18 12.76
CA MET A 892 49.81 -17.35 11.45
C MET A 892 49.17 -16.04 10.99
N ARG A 893 49.45 -15.64 9.74
CA ARG A 893 48.81 -14.52 9.06
C ARG A 893 48.38 -14.99 7.68
N CYS A 894 47.11 -14.81 7.33
CA CYS A 894 46.56 -15.37 6.09
C CYS A 894 46.48 -14.34 4.96
N ILE A 895 46.56 -14.83 3.73
CA ILE A 895 46.48 -14.08 2.48
C ILE A 895 45.32 -14.61 1.63
N LYS A 896 44.66 -13.72 0.87
CA LYS A 896 43.62 -14.02 -0.12
C LYS A 896 44.19 -13.80 -1.52
N ASN A 897 43.93 -14.76 -2.41
CA ASN A 897 44.34 -14.69 -3.82
C ASN A 897 43.47 -13.74 -4.63
#